data_AF-A0AAJ4TEI0-F1
#
_entry.id   AF-A0AAJ4TEI0-F1
#
_cell.length_a   1.000
_cell.length_b   1.000
_cell.length_c   1.000
_cell.angle_alpha   90.00
_cell.angle_beta   90.00
_cell.angle_gamma   90.00
#
_symmetry.space_group_name_H-M   'P 1'
#
loop_
_entity.id
_entity.type
_entity.pdbx_description
1 polymer ?
#
loop_
_entity_poly.entity_id
_entity_poly.type
_entity_poly.pdbx_seq_one_letter_code
_entity_poly.pdbx_strand_id
1 'polypeptide(L)'
;MRKFNQFDEDYFKTGLGPTAYERKEPWLAFYASIVDQIVRSLQPKTVMDAGCALGMIVEALWDRGVVAKGVDISDFAIKNVRPDMREHCSIGSIAEPFNEQYDLIVCIEVLEHMPADDARLAITNFASSTDCVLFSSTPYDFEEITHVNVRPTLSWLEQFMEAGFVPDLRYDASYITPHAILFRKGEPLSHDVLSLMSEHLRVKHILKTELQNIAISKKDVDNEIQSYQEKLRARDEELVNLRDAFNYERSDFNKELSNLKQIIGNLKNNLSSMESSSSWRITTPMRSTAAKLPPKLRQRVRQIAKAAYWTITPHRIPARLQFIKARDAEINTNTSQEHDSPILVGAAKPALAAIGNGKPVLSSRELIKQNFHNLAPLQTFPDRSSERTITVLTDSVDRNSLFSGVGTALVAGILLAKKIGCRFRLATTITPPDPSVLGTILQAHKITFDGGADFVFIPLDQSKPLSMSDNDIILTTSWWTTYSALGSVKSDRIIYILQEDERMFYPHNDTRIKCSEILSRPDISILINTNLLYMHFKSGNEPIDNMSQRAAVFEPSFPAFPRPKKLIGTGKKNFFFYARPNHARNLYWRGLEVIDIAMRQGILAKNEWEVNFFGHDLESIQLPNGVIPRIWSHMSWTQYAKLVAQMDLGLSLMDTPHPSYPPLDLAASGAVVVTNKHGIKTDLSHLSKNILTVQPDIDSLIQGLKEGSDRAMNLMDRYTNCLNDRISRDWELSLGPALDSLLSMRSKR
;
A
#
# COMPACT_ATOMS: atom_id res chain seq x y z
N MET A 1 -39.62 -6.33 -24.90
CA MET A 1 -40.50 -6.21 -23.73
C MET A 1 -39.63 -5.82 -22.54
N ARG A 2 -39.64 -4.54 -22.15
CA ARG A 2 -38.96 -4.03 -20.94
C ARG A 2 -39.71 -4.58 -19.72
N LYS A 3 -39.00 -5.17 -18.75
CA LYS A 3 -39.65 -5.67 -17.53
C LYS A 3 -39.89 -4.47 -16.61
N PHE A 4 -41.16 -4.18 -16.29
CA PHE A 4 -41.58 -3.24 -15.24
C PHE A 4 -40.96 -3.52 -13.84
N ASN A 5 -40.20 -4.61 -13.69
CA ASN A 5 -39.60 -5.07 -12.43
C ASN A 5 -38.13 -4.66 -12.23
N GLN A 6 -37.54 -3.77 -13.02
CA GLN A 6 -36.13 -3.38 -12.81
C GLN A 6 -35.96 -2.26 -11.76
N PHE A 7 -36.97 -1.42 -11.58
CA PHE A 7 -36.97 -0.28 -10.64
C PHE A 7 -38.02 -0.50 -9.55
N ASP A 8 -37.87 -1.55 -8.76
CA ASP A 8 -38.78 -1.91 -7.67
C ASP A 8 -38.26 -1.40 -6.31
N GLU A 9 -38.91 -1.83 -5.22
CA GLU A 9 -38.53 -1.41 -3.86
C GLU A 9 -37.07 -1.74 -3.52
N ASP A 10 -36.55 -2.88 -4.00
CA ASP A 10 -35.18 -3.31 -3.72
C ASP A 10 -34.17 -2.40 -4.42
N TYR A 11 -34.46 -1.96 -5.65
CA TYR A 11 -33.65 -0.96 -6.35
C TYR A 11 -33.53 0.34 -5.54
N PHE A 12 -34.65 0.90 -5.06
CA PHE A 12 -34.60 2.16 -4.30
C PHE A 12 -33.92 2.01 -2.93
N LYS A 13 -33.98 0.83 -2.31
CA LYS A 13 -33.32 0.57 -1.02
C LYS A 13 -31.84 0.27 -1.12
N THR A 14 -31.40 -0.38 -2.20
CA THR A 14 -30.06 -0.99 -2.26
C THR A 14 -29.24 -0.64 -3.51
N GLY A 15 -29.88 -0.15 -4.58
CA GLY A 15 -29.25 0.12 -5.87
C GLY A 15 -28.53 1.46 -5.99
N LEU A 16 -28.76 2.40 -5.06
CA LEU A 16 -28.28 3.81 -5.17
C LEU A 16 -27.13 4.13 -4.17
N GLY A 17 -26.35 3.11 -3.80
CA GLY A 17 -25.20 3.25 -2.90
C GLY A 17 -25.51 2.91 -1.42
N PRO A 18 -24.67 3.34 -0.45
CA PRO A 18 -24.79 2.91 0.95
C PRO A 18 -25.99 3.53 1.69
N THR A 19 -26.67 4.51 1.08
CA THR A 19 -27.84 5.19 1.65
C THR A 19 -29.06 4.88 0.77
N ALA A 20 -30.10 4.31 1.37
CA ALA A 20 -31.36 4.07 0.67
C ALA A 20 -31.93 5.37 0.11
N TYR A 21 -32.45 5.33 -1.12
CA TYR A 21 -33.15 6.44 -1.74
C TYR A 21 -34.60 6.46 -1.25
N GLU A 22 -34.80 7.22 -0.19
CA GLU A 22 -36.09 7.37 0.49
C GLU A 22 -36.45 8.85 0.60
N ARG A 23 -37.74 9.14 0.78
CA ARG A 23 -38.24 10.50 1.09
C ARG A 23 -37.89 10.90 2.53
N LYS A 24 -36.60 11.01 2.83
CA LYS A 24 -36.01 11.43 4.11
C LYS A 24 -34.74 12.23 3.87
N GLU A 25 -34.18 12.80 4.92
CA GLU A 25 -32.84 13.36 4.89
C GLU A 25 -31.80 12.27 4.53
N PRO A 26 -30.80 12.57 3.70
CA PRO A 26 -30.45 13.90 3.15
C PRO A 26 -31.14 14.28 1.83
N TRP A 27 -31.93 13.38 1.23
CA TRP A 27 -32.46 13.55 -0.13
C TRP A 27 -33.44 14.72 -0.27
N LEU A 28 -34.33 14.90 0.71
CA LEU A 28 -35.28 16.00 0.71
C LEU A 28 -34.58 17.36 0.71
N ALA A 29 -33.59 17.57 1.60
CA ALA A 29 -32.82 18.81 1.62
C ALA A 29 -32.00 19.00 0.33
N PHE A 30 -31.44 17.92 -0.22
CA PHE A 30 -30.68 17.96 -1.47
C PHE A 30 -31.54 18.46 -2.63
N TYR A 31 -32.68 17.81 -2.91
CA TYR A 31 -33.56 18.22 -4.02
C TYR A 31 -34.23 19.57 -3.77
N ALA A 32 -34.58 19.90 -2.53
CA ALA A 32 -35.05 21.24 -2.20
C ALA A 32 -34.02 22.32 -2.56
N SER A 33 -32.73 22.07 -2.30
CA SER A 33 -31.65 23.00 -2.66
C SER A 33 -31.46 23.14 -4.17
N ILE A 34 -31.63 22.06 -4.94
CA ILE A 34 -31.62 22.09 -6.41
C ILE A 34 -32.79 22.94 -6.91
N VAL A 35 -33.99 22.74 -6.37
CA VAL A 35 -35.18 23.49 -6.79
C VAL A 35 -35.05 24.98 -6.43
N ASP A 36 -34.48 25.33 -5.27
CA ASP A 36 -34.18 26.73 -4.92
C ASP A 36 -33.31 27.40 -5.99
N GLN A 37 -32.31 26.69 -6.51
CA GLN A 37 -31.48 27.19 -7.60
C GLN A 37 -32.27 27.36 -8.88
N ILE A 38 -33.05 26.36 -9.29
CA ILE A 38 -33.87 26.40 -10.50
C ILE A 38 -34.85 27.58 -10.46
N VAL A 39 -35.60 27.74 -9.37
CA VAL A 39 -36.57 28.84 -9.21
C VAL A 39 -35.85 30.18 -9.22
N ARG A 40 -34.70 30.29 -8.55
CA ARG A 40 -33.92 31.53 -8.50
C ARG A 40 -33.34 31.95 -9.84
N SER A 41 -32.79 31.01 -10.61
CA SER A 41 -31.99 31.31 -11.81
C SER A 41 -32.78 31.21 -13.13
N LEU A 42 -33.76 30.31 -13.21
CA LEU A 42 -34.52 30.03 -14.43
C LEU A 42 -35.96 30.53 -14.36
N GLN A 43 -36.53 30.69 -13.16
CA GLN A 43 -37.89 31.19 -12.93
C GLN A 43 -38.99 30.53 -13.80
N PRO A 44 -39.02 29.18 -13.97
CA PRO A 44 -40.06 28.52 -14.76
C PRO A 44 -41.43 28.63 -14.06
N LYS A 45 -42.52 28.71 -14.82
CA LYS A 45 -43.90 28.60 -14.30
C LYS A 45 -44.42 27.17 -14.39
N THR A 46 -43.99 26.44 -15.41
CA THR A 46 -44.35 25.04 -15.68
C THR A 46 -43.11 24.16 -15.87
N VAL A 47 -43.06 23.02 -15.16
CA VAL A 47 -41.91 22.09 -15.22
C VAL A 47 -42.39 20.66 -15.44
N MET A 48 -41.69 19.92 -16.29
CA MET A 48 -41.80 18.46 -16.38
C MET A 48 -40.52 17.82 -15.83
N ASP A 49 -40.67 16.99 -14.80
CA ASP A 49 -39.62 16.14 -14.24
C ASP A 49 -39.65 14.77 -14.93
N ALA A 50 -38.77 14.61 -15.91
CA ALA A 50 -38.68 13.43 -16.78
C ALA A 50 -37.80 12.37 -16.11
N GLY A 51 -38.43 11.35 -15.51
CA GLY A 51 -37.81 10.37 -14.61
C GLY A 51 -37.89 10.82 -13.15
N CYS A 52 -39.09 11.15 -12.68
CA CYS A 52 -39.29 11.84 -11.39
C CYS A 52 -39.06 10.99 -10.13
N ALA A 53 -38.87 9.67 -10.28
CA ALA A 53 -38.73 8.73 -9.18
C ALA A 53 -39.79 8.94 -8.07
N LEU A 54 -39.35 9.25 -6.84
CA LEU A 54 -40.23 9.48 -5.68
C LEU A 54 -40.91 10.87 -5.68
N GLY A 55 -40.80 11.63 -6.78
CA GLY A 55 -41.47 12.92 -6.97
C GLY A 55 -40.91 14.07 -6.12
N MET A 56 -39.68 13.95 -5.63
CA MET A 56 -39.09 14.93 -4.70
C MET A 56 -38.83 16.30 -5.33
N ILE A 57 -38.51 16.36 -6.64
CA ILE A 57 -38.40 17.63 -7.37
C ILE A 57 -39.80 18.23 -7.62
N VAL A 58 -40.78 17.40 -8.01
CA VAL A 58 -42.17 17.83 -8.24
C VAL A 58 -42.77 18.45 -6.98
N GLU A 59 -42.66 17.79 -5.82
CA GLU A 59 -43.19 18.34 -4.56
C GLU A 59 -42.49 19.64 -4.15
N ALA A 60 -41.16 19.71 -4.30
CA ALA A 60 -40.39 20.89 -3.94
C ALA A 60 -40.68 22.10 -4.84
N LEU A 61 -41.04 21.88 -6.11
CA LEU A 61 -41.48 22.92 -7.05
C LEU A 61 -42.87 23.46 -6.67
N TRP A 62 -43.82 22.57 -6.37
CA TRP A 62 -45.15 22.95 -5.91
C TRP A 62 -45.10 23.75 -4.60
N ASP A 63 -44.26 23.34 -3.65
CA ASP A 63 -44.05 24.07 -2.39
C ASP A 63 -43.48 25.50 -2.62
N ARG A 64 -42.93 25.78 -3.80
CA ARG A 64 -42.42 27.11 -4.24
C ARG A 64 -43.34 27.81 -5.24
N GLY A 65 -44.54 27.28 -5.46
CA GLY A 65 -45.55 27.87 -6.34
C GLY A 65 -45.28 27.69 -7.84
N VAL A 66 -44.43 26.73 -8.22
CA VAL A 66 -44.20 26.34 -9.62
C VAL A 66 -45.02 25.10 -9.94
N VAL A 67 -45.78 25.15 -11.03
CA VAL A 67 -46.61 24.01 -11.45
C VAL A 67 -45.70 22.96 -12.06
N ALA A 68 -45.69 21.76 -11.48
CA ALA A 68 -44.83 20.67 -11.94
C ALA A 68 -45.60 19.37 -12.17
N LYS A 69 -45.17 18.60 -13.18
CA LYS A 69 -45.61 17.23 -13.43
C LYS A 69 -44.41 16.30 -13.48
N GLY A 70 -44.61 15.03 -13.11
CA GLY A 70 -43.56 14.01 -13.14
C GLY A 70 -43.98 12.76 -13.91
N VAL A 71 -43.04 12.15 -14.63
CA VAL A 71 -43.23 10.85 -15.26
C VAL A 71 -42.11 9.92 -14.83
N ASP A 72 -42.43 8.69 -14.43
CA ASP A 72 -41.43 7.65 -14.13
C ASP A 72 -41.92 6.28 -14.58
N ILE A 73 -41.00 5.37 -14.93
CA ILE A 73 -41.36 4.01 -15.36
C ILE A 73 -41.74 3.10 -14.17
N SER A 74 -41.30 3.47 -12.95
CA SER A 74 -41.49 2.68 -11.74
C SER A 74 -42.85 2.90 -11.09
N ASP A 75 -43.66 1.86 -11.07
CA ASP A 75 -44.91 1.82 -10.28
C ASP A 75 -44.65 1.98 -8.78
N PHE A 76 -43.56 1.41 -8.27
CA PHE A 76 -43.16 1.60 -6.87
C PHE A 76 -42.87 3.06 -6.56
N ALA A 77 -42.13 3.75 -7.43
CA ALA A 77 -41.73 5.12 -7.19
C ALA A 77 -42.96 6.06 -7.12
N ILE A 78 -43.86 5.95 -8.10
CA ILE A 78 -45.09 6.75 -8.16
C ILE A 78 -46.02 6.48 -6.97
N LYS A 79 -46.13 5.22 -6.50
CA LYS A 79 -46.91 4.89 -5.29
C LYS A 79 -46.35 5.54 -4.02
N ASN A 80 -45.05 5.82 -3.99
CA ASN A 80 -44.35 6.40 -2.83
C ASN A 80 -44.13 7.92 -2.93
N VAL A 81 -44.64 8.58 -3.96
CA VAL A 81 -44.74 10.05 -4.04
C VAL A 81 -45.60 10.59 -2.88
N ARG A 82 -45.32 11.83 -2.44
CA ARG A 82 -46.11 12.56 -1.43
C ARG A 82 -47.61 12.48 -1.77
N PRO A 83 -48.50 12.12 -0.82
CA PRO A 83 -49.88 11.77 -1.15
C PRO A 83 -50.67 12.82 -1.96
N ASP A 84 -50.47 14.10 -1.68
CA ASP A 84 -51.09 15.23 -2.39
C ASP A 84 -50.50 15.49 -3.77
N MET A 85 -49.26 15.05 -4.03
CA MET A 85 -48.57 15.24 -5.31
C MET A 85 -48.77 14.07 -6.29
N ARG A 86 -49.40 12.96 -5.85
CA ARG A 86 -49.61 11.77 -6.69
C ARG A 86 -50.43 12.05 -7.95
N GLU A 87 -51.37 13.00 -7.91
CA GLU A 87 -52.14 13.37 -9.11
C GLU A 87 -51.32 14.13 -10.16
N HIS A 88 -50.13 14.61 -9.78
CA HIS A 88 -49.19 15.30 -10.66
C HIS A 88 -48.07 14.40 -11.18
N CYS A 89 -47.96 13.15 -10.70
CA CYS A 89 -46.98 12.18 -11.16
C CYS A 89 -47.66 10.95 -11.78
N SER A 90 -47.18 10.48 -12.93
CA SER A 90 -47.78 9.35 -13.65
C SER A 90 -46.76 8.29 -14.03
N ILE A 91 -47.19 7.03 -14.08
CA ILE A 91 -46.37 5.92 -14.57
C ILE A 91 -46.32 5.99 -16.11
N GLY A 92 -45.12 6.09 -16.69
CA GLY A 92 -44.95 6.21 -18.13
C GLY A 92 -43.49 6.20 -18.57
N SER A 93 -43.26 6.06 -19.88
CA SER A 93 -41.92 6.15 -20.47
C SER A 93 -41.72 7.54 -21.06
N ILE A 94 -40.60 8.19 -20.75
CA ILE A 94 -40.25 9.50 -21.37
C ILE A 94 -39.89 9.38 -22.86
N ALA A 95 -39.77 8.17 -23.40
CA ALA A 95 -39.71 7.91 -24.84
C ALA A 95 -41.08 8.08 -25.53
N GLU A 96 -42.16 8.29 -24.77
CA GLU A 96 -43.48 8.65 -25.31
C GLU A 96 -43.66 10.18 -25.34
N PRO A 97 -44.40 10.73 -26.32
CA PRO A 97 -44.61 12.18 -26.41
C PRO A 97 -45.35 12.75 -25.20
N PHE A 98 -44.97 13.97 -24.79
CA PHE A 98 -45.73 14.72 -23.79
C PHE A 98 -46.91 15.46 -24.42
N ASN A 99 -48.01 15.58 -23.68
CA ASN A 99 -49.24 16.19 -24.19
C ASN A 99 -49.29 17.73 -24.03
N GLU A 100 -48.30 18.32 -23.35
CA GLU A 100 -48.29 19.72 -22.93
C GLU A 100 -46.93 20.35 -23.19
N GLN A 101 -46.91 21.68 -23.29
CA GLN A 101 -45.68 22.47 -23.36
C GLN A 101 -45.26 22.90 -21.95
N TYR A 102 -43.96 22.88 -21.68
CA TYR A 102 -43.38 23.25 -20.40
C TYR A 102 -42.31 24.33 -20.59
N ASP A 103 -42.18 25.23 -19.62
CA ASP A 103 -41.09 26.23 -19.64
C ASP A 103 -39.73 25.56 -19.44
N LEU A 104 -39.68 24.43 -18.71
CA LEU A 104 -38.48 23.68 -18.42
C LEU A 104 -38.77 22.17 -18.33
N ILE A 105 -37.94 21.36 -18.96
CA ILE A 105 -37.85 19.93 -18.65
C ILE A 105 -36.61 19.69 -17.80
N VAL A 106 -36.75 18.99 -16.68
CA VAL A 106 -35.65 18.51 -15.85
C VAL A 106 -35.50 17.00 -16.09
N CYS A 107 -34.28 16.55 -16.37
CA CYS A 107 -33.97 15.14 -16.59
C CYS A 107 -32.61 14.86 -15.95
N ILE A 108 -32.61 14.23 -14.77
CA ILE A 108 -31.42 14.05 -13.92
C ILE A 108 -31.23 12.56 -13.66
N GLU A 109 -30.15 12.00 -14.21
CA GLU A 109 -29.74 10.60 -14.02
C GLU A 109 -30.81 9.59 -14.49
N VAL A 110 -31.22 9.71 -15.75
CA VAL A 110 -32.32 8.92 -16.35
C VAL A 110 -31.93 8.30 -17.70
N LEU A 111 -31.33 9.09 -18.59
CA LEU A 111 -31.06 8.63 -19.97
C LEU A 111 -29.98 7.54 -20.05
N GLU A 112 -29.11 7.43 -19.04
CA GLU A 112 -28.14 6.34 -18.87
C GLU A 112 -28.81 4.99 -18.56
N HIS A 113 -30.04 5.00 -18.04
CA HIS A 113 -30.83 3.80 -17.77
C HIS A 113 -31.67 3.35 -18.97
N MET A 114 -31.68 4.14 -20.05
CA MET A 114 -32.50 3.88 -21.23
C MET A 114 -31.65 3.33 -22.37
N PRO A 115 -32.09 2.27 -23.07
CA PRO A 115 -31.53 1.90 -24.38
C PRO A 115 -31.35 3.12 -25.29
N ALA A 116 -30.23 3.14 -26.02
CA ALA A 116 -29.80 4.30 -26.82
C ALA A 116 -30.89 4.88 -27.75
N ASP A 117 -31.66 4.02 -28.42
CA ASP A 117 -32.72 4.46 -29.32
C ASP A 117 -33.86 5.17 -28.57
N ASP A 118 -34.22 4.66 -27.41
CA ASP A 118 -35.28 5.24 -26.58
C ASP A 118 -34.83 6.52 -25.90
N ALA A 119 -33.55 6.64 -25.52
CA ALA A 119 -32.98 7.89 -25.01
C ALA A 119 -33.03 8.99 -26.08
N ARG A 120 -32.69 8.66 -27.34
CA ARG A 120 -32.79 9.57 -28.48
C ARG A 120 -34.24 9.97 -28.79
N LEU A 121 -35.19 9.04 -28.69
CA LEU A 121 -36.62 9.35 -28.79
C LEU A 121 -37.07 10.28 -27.66
N ALA A 122 -36.61 10.06 -26.42
CA ALA A 122 -36.91 10.95 -25.30
C ALA A 122 -36.41 12.38 -25.56
N ILE A 123 -35.16 12.56 -26.02
CA ILE A 123 -34.62 13.88 -26.38
C ILE A 123 -35.45 14.55 -27.50
N THR A 124 -35.93 13.76 -28.47
CA THR A 124 -36.83 14.26 -29.54
C THR A 124 -38.17 14.73 -28.98
N ASN A 125 -38.73 14.00 -28.02
CA ASN A 125 -39.96 14.39 -27.32
C ASN A 125 -39.74 15.66 -26.47
N PHE A 126 -38.56 15.82 -25.88
CA PHE A 126 -38.18 17.04 -25.17
C PHE A 126 -38.20 18.25 -26.11
N ALA A 127 -37.58 18.13 -27.28
CA ALA A 127 -37.55 19.19 -28.29
C ALA A 127 -38.95 19.62 -28.76
N SER A 128 -39.91 18.68 -28.73
CA SER A 128 -41.30 18.94 -29.11
C SER A 128 -42.11 19.64 -28.02
N SER A 129 -41.65 19.62 -26.76
CA SER A 129 -42.45 19.98 -25.57
C SER A 129 -41.82 21.08 -24.71
N THR A 130 -40.62 21.55 -25.03
CA THR A 130 -39.96 22.68 -24.38
C THR A 130 -38.90 23.32 -25.30
N ASP A 131 -38.53 24.55 -24.96
CA ASP A 131 -37.37 25.23 -25.51
C ASP A 131 -36.16 25.20 -24.56
N CYS A 132 -36.30 24.62 -23.36
CA CYS A 132 -35.26 24.57 -22.34
C CYS A 132 -35.23 23.24 -21.56
N VAL A 133 -34.06 22.60 -21.50
CA VAL A 133 -33.86 21.33 -20.79
C VAL A 133 -32.70 21.47 -19.81
N LEU A 134 -32.91 21.09 -18.56
CA LEU A 134 -31.85 20.95 -17.55
C LEU A 134 -31.52 19.46 -17.41
N PHE A 135 -30.32 19.09 -17.82
CA PHE A 135 -29.94 17.70 -18.04
C PHE A 135 -28.73 17.31 -17.18
N SER A 136 -28.77 16.12 -16.60
CA SER A 136 -27.62 15.42 -16.01
C SER A 136 -27.69 13.95 -16.36
N SER A 137 -26.55 13.36 -16.72
CA SER A 137 -26.39 11.92 -16.91
C SER A 137 -24.94 11.56 -16.63
N THR A 138 -24.71 10.59 -15.76
CA THR A 138 -23.35 10.29 -15.30
C THR A 138 -22.47 9.76 -16.43
N PRO A 139 -21.30 10.37 -16.70
CA PRO A 139 -20.44 9.98 -17.82
C PRO A 139 -19.43 8.85 -17.51
N TYR A 140 -19.31 8.43 -16.25
CA TYR A 140 -18.23 7.53 -15.78
C TYR A 140 -18.67 6.33 -14.95
N ASP A 141 -19.96 6.19 -14.63
CA ASP A 141 -20.45 5.14 -13.73
C ASP A 141 -20.89 3.91 -14.52
N PHE A 142 -19.92 3.06 -14.84
CA PHE A 142 -20.11 1.81 -15.56
C PHE A 142 -20.34 0.59 -14.63
N GLU A 143 -20.29 0.79 -13.31
CA GLU A 143 -20.39 -0.30 -12.34
C GLU A 143 -21.84 -0.62 -11.96
N GLU A 144 -22.74 0.35 -12.09
CA GLU A 144 -24.16 0.19 -11.79
C GLU A 144 -24.88 -0.60 -12.91
N ILE A 145 -25.61 -1.65 -12.52
CA ILE A 145 -26.16 -2.65 -13.44
C ILE A 145 -27.31 -2.10 -14.31
N THR A 146 -28.04 -1.11 -13.81
CA THR A 146 -29.11 -0.44 -14.53
C THR A 146 -28.62 0.63 -15.50
N HIS A 147 -27.35 1.05 -15.44
CA HIS A 147 -26.70 1.98 -16.39
C HIS A 147 -26.36 1.30 -17.74
N VAL A 148 -27.37 1.13 -18.60
CA VAL A 148 -27.22 0.46 -19.91
C VAL A 148 -26.76 1.38 -21.05
N ASN A 149 -26.70 2.69 -20.84
CA ASN A 149 -26.42 3.70 -21.86
C ASN A 149 -25.57 4.88 -21.33
N VAL A 150 -24.54 4.55 -20.53
CA VAL A 150 -23.52 5.51 -20.13
C VAL A 150 -22.77 6.01 -21.35
N ARG A 151 -22.69 7.33 -21.52
CA ARG A 151 -22.03 7.97 -22.66
C ARG A 151 -21.12 9.11 -22.25
N PRO A 152 -20.03 9.37 -23.00
CA PRO A 152 -19.24 10.58 -22.83
C PRO A 152 -20.10 11.84 -23.00
N THR A 153 -19.79 12.89 -22.24
CA THR A 153 -20.51 14.19 -22.28
C THR A 153 -20.63 14.75 -23.69
N LEU A 154 -19.60 14.62 -24.52
CA LEU A 154 -19.62 15.06 -25.92
C LEU A 154 -20.75 14.39 -26.72
N SER A 155 -21.01 13.09 -26.49
CA SER A 155 -22.08 12.38 -27.20
C SER A 155 -23.48 12.86 -26.78
N TRP A 156 -23.66 13.29 -25.53
CA TRP A 156 -24.91 13.93 -25.11
C TRP A 156 -25.07 15.31 -25.74
N LEU A 157 -24.01 16.13 -25.74
CA LEU A 157 -24.00 17.44 -26.41
C LEU A 157 -24.42 17.33 -27.88
N GLU A 158 -23.86 16.36 -28.61
CA GLU A 158 -24.19 16.12 -30.02
C GLU A 158 -25.65 15.69 -30.22
N GLN A 159 -26.16 14.75 -29.40
CA GLN A 159 -27.55 14.29 -29.50
C GLN A 159 -28.56 15.41 -29.20
N PHE A 160 -28.29 16.27 -28.21
CA PHE A 160 -29.12 17.43 -27.95
C PHE A 160 -29.05 18.46 -29.10
N MET A 161 -27.86 18.66 -29.71
CA MET A 161 -27.74 19.50 -30.92
C MET A 161 -28.52 18.97 -32.11
N GLU A 162 -28.48 17.66 -32.36
CA GLU A 162 -29.27 17.03 -33.41
C GLU A 162 -30.78 17.25 -33.22
N ALA A 163 -31.24 17.36 -31.98
CA ALA A 163 -32.62 17.68 -31.61
C ALA A 163 -32.92 19.19 -31.58
N GLY A 164 -31.99 20.05 -31.99
CA GLY A 164 -32.17 21.51 -32.08
C GLY A 164 -31.87 22.29 -30.80
N PHE A 165 -31.22 21.66 -29.81
CA PHE A 165 -30.79 22.30 -28.58
C PHE A 165 -29.29 22.59 -28.57
N VAL A 166 -28.89 23.73 -28.02
CA VAL A 166 -27.49 24.06 -27.77
C VAL A 166 -27.22 24.25 -26.28
N PRO A 167 -26.02 23.87 -25.79
CA PRO A 167 -25.66 24.08 -24.39
C PRO A 167 -25.52 25.58 -24.08
N ASP A 168 -26.09 26.03 -22.97
CA ASP A 168 -25.89 27.38 -22.45
C ASP A 168 -24.51 27.46 -21.78
N LEU A 169 -23.53 27.96 -22.53
CA LEU A 169 -22.13 28.04 -22.10
C LEU A 169 -21.89 28.95 -20.88
N ARG A 170 -22.87 29.76 -20.48
CA ARG A 170 -22.75 30.71 -19.36
C ARG A 170 -23.46 30.23 -18.10
N TYR A 171 -24.30 29.20 -18.20
CA TYR A 171 -25.06 28.70 -17.08
C TYR A 171 -24.28 27.62 -16.33
N ASP A 172 -24.11 27.79 -15.01
CA ASP A 172 -23.45 26.80 -14.17
C ASP A 172 -24.47 25.93 -13.43
N ALA A 173 -24.72 24.73 -13.96
CA ALA A 173 -25.61 23.74 -13.35
C ALA A 173 -24.91 22.83 -12.32
N SER A 174 -23.68 23.14 -11.91
CA SER A 174 -22.88 22.26 -11.02
C SER A 174 -23.44 22.05 -9.60
N TYR A 175 -24.48 22.80 -9.24
CA TYR A 175 -25.26 22.58 -8.02
C TYR A 175 -26.07 21.27 -8.05
N ILE A 176 -26.26 20.66 -9.23
CA ILE A 176 -26.83 19.32 -9.41
C ILE A 176 -25.68 18.29 -9.39
N THR A 177 -24.90 18.27 -10.46
CA THR A 177 -23.70 17.44 -10.64
C THR A 177 -22.67 18.24 -11.45
N PRO A 178 -21.36 17.92 -11.37
CA PRO A 178 -20.33 18.63 -12.15
C PRO A 178 -20.57 18.65 -13.66
N HIS A 179 -21.25 17.63 -14.16
CA HIS A 179 -21.54 17.39 -15.57
C HIS A 179 -22.94 17.83 -16.00
N ALA A 180 -23.73 18.44 -15.11
CA ALA A 180 -25.05 18.96 -15.47
C ALA A 180 -24.94 20.12 -16.48
N ILE A 181 -25.88 20.17 -17.43
CA ILE A 181 -25.89 21.11 -18.55
C ILE A 181 -27.30 21.68 -18.70
N LEU A 182 -27.39 22.99 -18.92
CA LEU A 182 -28.63 23.61 -19.39
C LEU A 182 -28.58 23.71 -20.91
N PHE A 183 -29.62 23.21 -21.57
CA PHE A 183 -29.82 23.26 -23.01
C PHE A 183 -30.95 24.23 -23.35
N ARG A 184 -30.78 24.97 -24.46
CA ARG A 184 -31.78 25.91 -24.99
C ARG A 184 -31.90 25.73 -26.49
N LYS A 185 -33.10 25.91 -27.07
CA LYS A 185 -33.21 25.94 -28.53
C LYS A 185 -32.39 27.08 -29.12
N GLY A 186 -31.68 26.80 -30.20
CA GLY A 186 -30.81 27.78 -30.83
C GLY A 186 -30.07 27.23 -32.04
N GLU A 187 -29.27 28.08 -32.66
CA GLU A 187 -28.46 27.73 -33.82
C GLU A 187 -27.30 26.80 -33.43
N PRO A 188 -27.01 25.74 -34.21
CA PRO A 188 -25.97 24.77 -33.90
C PRO A 188 -24.60 25.40 -33.66
N LEU A 189 -23.90 24.93 -32.62
CA LEU A 189 -22.52 25.31 -32.33
C LEU A 189 -21.53 24.45 -33.13
N SER A 190 -20.31 24.95 -33.34
CA SER A 190 -19.25 24.15 -33.97
C SER A 190 -18.82 23.00 -33.05
N HIS A 191 -18.37 21.89 -33.66
CA HIS A 191 -17.88 20.73 -32.93
C HIS A 191 -16.71 21.07 -31.97
N ASP A 192 -15.84 22.01 -32.35
CA ASP A 192 -14.74 22.49 -31.49
C ASP A 192 -15.26 23.12 -30.18
N VAL A 193 -16.36 23.87 -30.24
CA VAL A 193 -16.97 24.48 -29.04
C VAL A 193 -17.57 23.40 -28.13
N LEU A 194 -18.21 22.38 -28.70
CA LEU A 194 -18.73 21.25 -27.91
C LEU A 194 -17.61 20.46 -27.26
N SER A 195 -16.52 20.21 -27.99
CA SER A 195 -15.34 19.51 -27.49
C SER A 195 -14.70 20.29 -26.33
N LEU A 196 -14.57 21.62 -26.45
CA LEU A 196 -14.09 22.48 -25.36
C LEU A 196 -15.01 22.45 -24.14
N MET A 197 -16.33 22.48 -24.34
CA MET A 197 -17.30 22.38 -23.25
C MET A 197 -17.22 21.01 -22.55
N SER A 198 -17.10 19.93 -23.32
CA SER A 198 -16.90 18.57 -22.79
C SER A 198 -15.63 18.48 -21.95
N GLU A 199 -14.51 19.05 -22.42
CA GLU A 199 -13.26 19.08 -21.67
C GLU A 199 -13.36 19.95 -20.40
N HIS A 200 -14.06 21.08 -20.46
CA HIS A 200 -14.32 21.92 -19.29
C HIS A 200 -15.10 21.18 -18.20
N LEU A 201 -16.17 20.48 -18.58
CA LEU A 201 -16.98 19.67 -17.67
C LEU A 201 -16.16 18.48 -17.09
N ARG A 202 -15.34 17.84 -17.92
CA ARG A 202 -14.40 16.79 -17.47
C ARG A 202 -13.42 17.30 -16.41
N VAL A 203 -12.81 18.47 -16.63
CA VAL A 203 -11.89 19.08 -15.66
C VAL A 203 -12.61 19.48 -14.38
N LYS A 204 -13.83 20.03 -14.46
CA LYS A 204 -14.67 20.33 -13.29
C LYS A 204 -14.97 19.07 -12.47
N HIS A 205 -15.32 17.97 -13.13
CA HIS A 205 -15.57 16.68 -12.48
C HIS A 205 -14.32 16.21 -11.71
N ILE A 206 -13.16 16.17 -12.38
CA ILE A 206 -11.88 15.79 -11.74
C ILE A 206 -11.59 16.67 -10.52
N LEU A 207 -11.74 17.99 -10.64
CA LEU A 207 -11.46 18.91 -9.55
C LEU A 207 -12.36 18.65 -8.33
N LYS A 208 -13.66 18.38 -8.55
CA LYS A 208 -14.59 18.07 -7.45
C LYS A 208 -14.22 16.76 -6.75
N THR A 209 -13.86 15.73 -7.52
CA THR A 209 -13.43 14.43 -6.98
C THR A 209 -12.14 14.56 -6.17
N GLU A 210 -11.15 15.31 -6.67
CA GLU A 210 -9.91 15.56 -5.93
C GLU A 210 -10.16 16.36 -4.64
N LEU A 211 -11.05 17.36 -4.65
CA LEU A 211 -11.44 18.09 -3.44
C LEU A 211 -12.11 17.18 -2.39
N GLN A 212 -12.94 16.23 -2.83
CA GLN A 212 -13.54 15.23 -1.93
C GLN A 212 -12.48 14.29 -1.35
N ASN A 213 -11.54 13.82 -2.17
CA ASN A 213 -10.43 12.97 -1.71
C ASN A 213 -9.55 13.69 -0.69
N ILE A 214 -9.25 14.97 -0.92
CA ILE A 214 -8.51 15.81 0.04
C ILE A 214 -9.28 15.93 1.36
N ALA A 215 -10.60 16.13 1.31
CA ALA A 215 -11.42 16.24 2.51
C ALA A 215 -11.44 14.93 3.33
N ILE A 216 -11.52 13.78 2.66
CA ILE A 216 -11.45 12.45 3.30
C ILE A 216 -10.06 12.23 3.91
N SER A 217 -9.00 12.44 3.12
CA SER A 217 -7.62 12.29 3.58
C SER A 217 -7.30 13.19 4.77
N LYS A 218 -7.79 14.42 4.78
CA LYS A 218 -7.66 15.33 5.92
C LYS A 218 -8.31 14.75 7.17
N LYS A 219 -9.52 14.18 7.05
CA LYS A 219 -10.22 13.54 8.16
C LYS A 219 -9.46 12.33 8.70
N ASP A 220 -8.85 11.53 7.82
CA ASP A 220 -8.03 10.37 8.22
C ASP A 220 -6.77 10.80 8.97
N VAL A 221 -6.07 11.84 8.47
CA VAL A 221 -4.92 12.43 9.16
C VAL A 221 -5.32 12.99 10.53
N ASP A 222 -6.45 13.70 10.63
CA ASP A 222 -6.95 14.22 11.90
C ASP A 222 -7.24 13.08 12.90
N ASN A 223 -7.83 11.97 12.44
CA ASN A 223 -8.05 10.78 13.26
C ASN A 223 -6.72 10.12 13.71
N GLU A 224 -5.72 10.06 12.83
CA GLU A 224 -4.41 9.49 13.15
C GLU A 224 -3.65 10.35 14.17
N ILE A 225 -3.70 11.68 14.02
CA ILE A 225 -3.16 12.64 14.99
C ILE A 225 -3.79 12.41 16.36
N GLN A 226 -5.12 12.26 16.42
CA GLN A 226 -5.82 11.98 17.68
C GLN A 226 -5.34 10.66 18.32
N SER A 227 -5.21 9.60 17.52
CA SER A 227 -4.69 8.30 17.97
C SER A 227 -3.26 8.40 18.53
N TYR A 228 -2.37 9.15 17.87
CA TYR A 228 -1.01 9.36 18.38
C TYR A 228 -0.99 10.18 19.67
N GLN A 229 -1.83 11.20 19.79
CA GLN A 229 -1.94 11.99 21.02
C GLN A 229 -2.39 11.13 22.20
N GLU A 230 -3.33 10.21 22.01
CA GLU A 230 -3.76 9.26 23.04
C GLU A 230 -2.65 8.29 23.43
N LYS A 231 -1.91 7.74 22.46
CA LYS A 231 -0.74 6.87 22.72
C LYS A 231 0.37 7.61 23.47
N LEU A 232 0.61 8.87 23.15
CA LEU A 232 1.63 9.68 23.83
C LEU A 232 1.27 9.88 25.30
N ARG A 233 0.01 10.23 25.59
CA ARG A 233 -0.50 10.36 26.97
C ARG A 233 -0.36 9.07 27.77
N ALA A 234 -0.75 7.93 27.18
CA ALA A 234 -0.61 6.63 27.84
C ALA A 234 0.86 6.30 28.16
N ARG A 235 1.79 6.68 27.28
CA ARG A 235 3.23 6.46 27.48
C ARG A 235 3.83 7.40 28.51
N ASP A 236 3.36 8.65 28.58
CA ASP A 236 3.74 9.59 29.64
C ASP A 236 3.28 9.10 31.02
N GLU A 237 2.06 8.56 31.12
CA GLU A 237 1.56 7.93 32.35
C GLU A 237 2.40 6.69 32.75
N GLU A 238 2.79 5.85 31.79
CA GLU A 238 3.67 4.70 32.03
C GLU A 238 5.06 5.15 32.55
N LEU A 239 5.64 6.20 31.98
CA LEU A 239 6.91 6.76 32.43
C LEU A 239 6.84 7.33 33.85
N VAL A 240 5.74 7.99 34.21
CA VAL A 240 5.50 8.48 35.58
C VAL A 240 5.43 7.30 36.55
N ASN A 241 4.64 6.28 36.24
CA ASN A 241 4.51 5.09 37.07
C ASN A 241 5.85 4.34 37.26
N LEU A 242 6.63 4.20 36.19
CA LEU A 242 7.94 3.56 36.25
C LEU A 242 8.94 4.37 37.09
N ARG A 243 8.90 5.71 36.97
CA ARG A 243 9.73 6.61 37.78
C ARG A 243 9.40 6.50 39.26
N ASP A 244 8.11 6.42 39.61
CA ASP A 244 7.67 6.28 40.99
C ASP A 244 8.05 4.91 41.58
N ALA A 245 7.90 3.84 40.81
CA ALA A 245 8.36 2.51 41.20
C ALA A 245 9.89 2.49 41.48
N PHE A 246 10.68 3.08 40.59
CA PHE A 246 12.14 3.16 40.76
C PHE A 246 12.54 4.00 41.99
N ASN A 247 11.83 5.10 42.25
CA ASN A 247 12.05 5.91 43.45
C ASN A 247 11.73 5.15 44.74
N TYR A 248 10.67 4.34 44.73
CA TYR A 248 10.29 3.50 45.86
C TYR A 248 11.36 2.44 46.15
N GLU A 249 11.79 1.68 45.14
CA GLU A 249 12.82 0.65 45.28
C GLU A 249 14.16 1.23 45.77
N ARG A 250 14.55 2.39 45.21
CA ARG A 250 15.73 3.12 45.66
C ARG A 250 15.60 3.56 47.13
N SER A 251 14.41 3.97 47.58
CA SER A 251 14.20 4.32 48.99
C SER A 251 14.34 3.10 49.90
N ASP A 252 13.85 1.95 49.48
CA ASP A 252 13.90 0.71 50.27
C ASP A 252 15.35 0.21 50.40
N PHE A 253 16.08 0.18 49.28
CA PHE A 253 17.50 -0.19 49.26
C PHE A 253 18.34 0.73 50.17
N ASN A 254 18.05 2.03 50.20
CA ASN A 254 18.74 2.96 51.10
C ASN A 254 18.47 2.68 52.59
N LYS A 255 17.26 2.21 52.94
CA LYS A 255 16.95 1.80 54.32
C LYS A 255 17.72 0.55 54.72
N GLU A 256 17.76 -0.46 53.86
CA GLU A 256 18.55 -1.68 54.10
C GLU A 256 20.05 -1.37 54.26
N LEU A 257 20.59 -0.53 53.38
CA LEU A 257 21.98 -0.10 53.45
C LEU A 257 22.30 0.62 54.76
N SER A 258 21.37 1.44 55.27
CA SER A 258 21.51 2.09 56.57
C SER A 258 21.51 1.08 57.73
N ASN A 259 20.58 0.12 57.72
CA ASN A 259 20.53 -0.95 58.73
C ASN A 259 21.80 -1.80 58.74
N LEU A 260 22.30 -2.20 57.58
CA LEU A 260 23.55 -2.95 57.45
C LEU A 260 24.75 -2.18 58.00
N LYS A 261 24.85 -0.88 57.69
CA LYS A 261 25.89 -0.01 58.26
C LYS A 261 25.83 0.03 59.78
N GLN A 262 24.64 0.11 60.36
CA GLN A 262 24.45 0.11 61.81
C GLN A 262 24.86 -1.23 62.45
N ILE A 263 24.49 -2.35 61.82
CA ILE A 263 24.88 -3.70 62.27
C ILE A 263 26.41 -3.86 62.25
N ILE A 264 27.06 -3.44 61.17
CA ILE A 264 28.53 -3.48 61.06
C ILE A 264 29.19 -2.62 62.15
N GLY A 265 28.64 -1.43 62.42
CA GLY A 265 29.11 -0.57 63.51
C GLY A 265 29.01 -1.23 64.89
N ASN A 266 27.87 -1.86 65.18
CA ASN A 266 27.66 -2.59 66.44
C ASN A 266 28.57 -3.80 66.57
N LEU A 267 28.78 -4.57 65.50
CA LEU A 267 29.70 -5.71 65.49
C LEU A 267 31.15 -5.29 65.72
N LYS A 268 31.60 -4.19 65.13
CA LYS A 268 32.93 -3.61 65.39
C LYS A 268 33.09 -3.23 66.86
N ASN A 269 32.10 -2.54 67.44
CA ASN A 269 32.12 -2.16 68.85
C ASN A 269 32.17 -3.39 69.78
N ASN A 270 31.39 -4.44 69.48
CA ASN A 270 31.40 -5.69 70.23
C ASN A 270 32.76 -6.40 70.13
N LEU A 271 33.37 -6.44 68.95
CA LEU A 271 34.67 -7.09 68.75
C LEU A 271 35.78 -6.34 69.52
N SER A 272 35.79 -5.01 69.49
CA SER A 272 36.70 -4.20 70.31
C SER A 272 36.47 -4.37 71.81
N SER A 273 35.23 -4.58 72.26
CA SER A 273 34.93 -4.90 73.67
C SER A 273 35.40 -6.30 74.10
N MET A 274 35.41 -7.28 73.18
CA MET A 274 35.92 -8.63 73.45
C MET A 274 37.45 -8.67 73.50
N GLU A 275 38.13 -7.97 72.59
CA GLU A 275 39.59 -7.89 72.53
C GLU A 275 40.21 -7.16 73.73
N SER A 276 39.47 -6.23 74.34
CA SER A 276 39.88 -5.51 75.55
C SER A 276 39.60 -6.28 76.85
N SER A 277 38.91 -7.42 76.80
CA SER A 277 38.64 -8.22 78.01
C SER A 277 39.87 -8.97 78.51
N SER A 278 40.13 -8.90 79.82
CA SER A 278 41.34 -9.42 80.49
C SER A 278 41.55 -10.94 80.31
N SER A 279 40.49 -11.69 80.06
CA SER A 279 40.52 -13.15 79.84
C SER A 279 41.12 -13.54 78.47
N TRP A 280 40.98 -12.69 77.44
CA TRP A 280 41.54 -12.96 76.11
C TRP A 280 43.06 -12.70 76.04
N ARG A 281 43.60 -11.83 76.90
CA ARG A 281 45.06 -11.55 76.95
C ARG A 281 45.83 -12.59 77.76
N ILE A 282 45.22 -13.17 78.80
CA ILE A 282 45.88 -14.15 79.70
C ILE A 282 46.05 -15.54 79.05
N THR A 283 45.20 -15.90 78.08
CA THR A 283 45.22 -17.23 77.45
C THR A 283 46.08 -17.32 76.17
N THR A 284 46.84 -16.26 75.86
CA THR A 284 47.65 -16.13 74.64
C THR A 284 48.82 -17.15 74.54
N PRO A 285 49.61 -17.43 75.59
CA PRO A 285 50.69 -18.41 75.51
C PRO A 285 50.15 -19.84 75.30
N MET A 286 49.09 -20.21 76.03
CA MET A 286 48.45 -21.52 75.89
C MET A 286 47.86 -21.76 74.50
N ARG A 287 47.33 -20.72 73.83
CA ARG A 287 46.78 -20.83 72.48
C ARG A 287 47.85 -21.03 71.41
N SER A 288 49.03 -20.40 71.54
CA SER A 288 50.11 -20.55 70.57
C SER A 288 50.75 -21.94 70.61
N THR A 289 50.83 -22.57 71.78
CA THR A 289 51.33 -23.94 71.93
C THR A 289 50.31 -24.98 71.47
N ALA A 290 49.01 -24.76 71.74
CA ALA A 290 47.93 -25.64 71.28
C ALA A 290 47.76 -25.65 69.75
N ALA A 291 48.13 -24.57 69.06
CA ALA A 291 48.05 -24.43 67.61
C ALA A 291 49.09 -25.28 66.85
N LYS A 292 50.17 -25.74 67.49
CA LYS A 292 51.22 -26.59 66.89
C LYS A 292 50.98 -28.11 66.99
N LEU A 293 49.94 -28.55 67.70
CA LEU A 293 49.60 -29.98 67.84
C LEU A 293 48.76 -30.51 66.66
N PRO A 294 48.97 -31.77 66.20
CA PRO A 294 48.16 -32.38 65.14
C PRO A 294 46.65 -32.49 65.47
N PRO A 295 45.75 -32.47 64.46
CA PRO A 295 44.30 -32.33 64.67
C PRO A 295 43.68 -33.43 65.56
N LYS A 296 44.07 -34.69 65.35
CA LYS A 296 43.52 -35.85 66.08
C LYS A 296 43.94 -35.87 67.56
N LEU A 297 45.13 -35.34 67.88
CA LEU A 297 45.61 -35.22 69.27
C LEU A 297 44.91 -34.06 69.99
N ARG A 298 44.74 -32.93 69.30
CA ARG A 298 44.01 -31.75 69.81
C ARG A 298 42.57 -32.09 70.18
N GLN A 299 41.91 -32.95 69.40
CA GLN A 299 40.54 -33.39 69.65
C GLN A 299 40.42 -34.31 70.88
N ARG A 300 41.35 -35.27 71.06
CA ARG A 300 41.41 -36.14 72.26
C ARG A 300 41.72 -35.35 73.54
N VAL A 301 42.67 -34.41 73.50
CA VAL A 301 42.97 -33.53 74.64
C VAL A 301 41.77 -32.66 75.00
N ARG A 302 41.03 -32.13 74.00
CA ARG A 302 39.80 -31.36 74.23
C ARG A 302 38.67 -32.19 74.84
N GLN A 303 38.55 -33.46 74.45
CA GLN A 303 37.55 -34.38 74.99
C GLN A 303 37.86 -34.75 76.45
N ILE A 304 39.13 -35.02 76.77
CA ILE A 304 39.58 -35.30 78.15
C ILE A 304 39.43 -34.07 79.04
N ALA A 305 39.83 -32.88 78.56
CA ALA A 305 39.67 -31.63 79.29
C ALA A 305 38.19 -31.24 79.49
N LYS A 306 37.33 -31.52 78.49
CA LYS A 306 35.87 -31.36 78.65
C LYS A 306 35.31 -32.32 79.69
N ALA A 307 35.73 -33.59 79.69
CA ALA A 307 35.28 -34.57 80.67
C ALA A 307 35.71 -34.18 82.10
N ALA A 308 36.96 -33.78 82.30
CA ALA A 308 37.48 -33.28 83.58
C ALA A 308 36.81 -31.97 84.03
N TYR A 309 36.50 -31.06 83.10
CA TYR A 309 35.77 -29.84 83.43
C TYR A 309 34.30 -30.10 83.79
N TRP A 310 33.69 -31.15 83.20
CA TRP A 310 32.33 -31.56 83.52
C TRP A 310 32.22 -32.23 84.90
N THR A 311 33.24 -32.95 85.35
CA THR A 311 33.28 -33.52 86.71
C THR A 311 33.49 -32.46 87.80
N ILE A 312 34.14 -31.33 87.48
CA ILE A 312 34.44 -30.25 88.43
C ILE A 312 33.33 -29.15 88.44
N THR A 313 32.40 -29.15 87.48
CA THR A 313 31.27 -28.19 87.42
C THR A 313 29.89 -28.85 87.21
N PRO A 314 29.45 -29.75 88.12
CA PRO A 314 28.21 -30.52 87.94
C PRO A 314 26.93 -29.66 87.97
N HIS A 315 26.94 -28.53 88.67
CA HIS A 315 25.78 -27.63 88.80
C HIS A 315 25.40 -26.87 87.51
N ARG A 316 26.24 -26.91 86.45
CA ARG A 316 25.96 -26.25 85.15
C ARG A 316 25.42 -27.19 84.06
N ILE A 317 25.16 -28.45 84.39
CA ILE A 317 24.68 -29.48 83.45
C ILE A 317 23.28 -29.15 82.86
N PRO A 318 22.29 -28.61 83.61
CA PRO A 318 20.96 -28.32 83.06
C PRO A 318 20.97 -27.27 81.94
N ALA A 319 21.74 -26.19 82.11
CA ALA A 319 21.87 -25.12 81.12
C ALA A 319 22.59 -25.58 79.83
N ARG A 320 23.50 -26.56 79.94
CA ARG A 320 24.21 -27.12 78.77
C ARG A 320 23.30 -28.03 77.92
N LEU A 321 22.40 -28.77 78.56
CA LEU A 321 21.41 -29.58 77.86
C LEU A 321 20.37 -28.72 77.14
N GLN A 322 20.00 -27.56 77.71
CA GLN A 322 19.16 -26.58 77.02
C GLN A 322 19.84 -25.98 75.79
N PHE A 323 21.14 -25.66 75.86
CA PHE A 323 21.90 -25.15 74.71
C PHE A 323 22.04 -26.18 73.59
N ILE A 324 22.26 -27.46 73.92
CA ILE A 324 22.32 -28.55 72.92
C ILE A 324 20.95 -28.76 72.26
N LYS A 325 19.86 -28.76 73.04
CA LYS A 325 18.49 -28.82 72.49
C LYS A 325 18.16 -27.64 71.58
N ALA A 326 18.59 -26.43 71.93
CA ALA A 326 18.39 -25.24 71.09
C ALA A 326 19.17 -25.32 69.77
N ARG A 327 20.41 -25.81 69.80
CA ARG A 327 21.24 -25.99 68.61
C ARG A 327 20.73 -27.11 67.69
N ASP A 328 20.26 -28.22 68.25
CA ASP A 328 19.71 -29.33 67.46
C ASP A 328 18.34 -28.95 66.84
N ALA A 329 17.59 -28.03 67.47
CA ALA A 329 16.40 -27.43 66.87
C ALA A 329 16.72 -26.51 65.69
N GLU A 330 17.81 -25.73 65.79
CA GLU A 330 18.28 -24.80 64.73
C GLU A 330 18.87 -25.53 63.51
N ILE A 331 19.48 -26.72 63.72
CA ILE A 331 19.98 -27.58 62.65
C ILE A 331 18.82 -28.32 61.94
N ASN A 332 17.79 -28.78 62.67
CA ASN A 332 16.63 -29.45 62.09
C ASN A 332 15.71 -28.52 61.27
N THR A 333 15.74 -27.21 61.52
CA THR A 333 15.00 -26.22 60.71
C THR A 333 15.66 -25.93 59.35
N ASN A 334 16.97 -26.16 59.21
CA ASN A 334 17.72 -25.86 57.98
C ASN A 334 17.97 -27.07 57.06
N THR A 335 17.53 -28.28 57.42
CA THR A 335 17.67 -29.52 56.60
C THR A 335 16.38 -29.94 55.89
N SER A 336 15.34 -29.11 55.86
CA SER A 336 14.03 -29.47 55.27
C SER A 336 13.78 -28.94 53.85
N GLN A 337 14.78 -28.39 53.16
CA GLN A 337 14.67 -28.04 51.74
C GLN A 337 16.00 -28.28 51.02
N GLU A 338 16.18 -29.47 50.43
CA GLU A 338 16.53 -29.64 49.01
C GLU A 338 16.63 -31.12 48.60
N HIS A 339 15.93 -31.43 47.52
CA HIS A 339 16.11 -32.48 46.50
C HIS A 339 16.25 -33.96 46.88
N ASP A 340 15.24 -34.74 46.48
CA ASP A 340 15.44 -35.92 45.63
C ASP A 340 14.15 -36.27 44.86
N SER A 341 14.23 -36.28 43.52
CA SER A 341 13.20 -36.82 42.61
C SER A 341 13.44 -38.33 42.43
N PRO A 342 12.41 -39.17 42.23
CA PRO A 342 12.13 -39.55 40.84
C PRO A 342 10.67 -39.93 40.50
N ILE A 343 10.29 -39.53 39.28
CA ILE A 343 9.47 -40.23 38.26
C ILE A 343 8.09 -40.75 38.67
N LEU A 344 7.02 -40.14 38.11
CA LEU A 344 5.83 -40.87 37.68
C LEU A 344 5.10 -40.17 36.53
N VAL A 345 4.85 -40.97 35.50
CA VAL A 345 4.06 -40.73 34.30
C VAL A 345 2.58 -40.53 34.68
N GLY A 346 1.89 -39.56 34.09
CA GLY A 346 0.42 -39.55 34.10
C GLY A 346 -0.23 -38.17 34.00
N ALA A 347 -1.03 -38.00 32.94
CA ALA A 347 -1.83 -36.83 32.58
C ALA A 347 -2.73 -36.26 33.69
N ALA A 348 -2.79 -34.92 33.81
CA ALA A 348 -4.02 -34.11 33.82
C ALA A 348 -3.71 -32.61 34.07
N LYS A 349 -4.35 -31.74 33.28
CA LYS A 349 -4.39 -30.25 33.37
C LYS A 349 -5.02 -29.74 34.70
N PRO A 350 -5.18 -28.41 34.91
CA PRO A 350 -4.21 -27.31 34.88
C PRO A 350 -4.35 -26.42 36.14
N ALA A 351 -3.25 -25.91 36.72
CA ALA A 351 -3.35 -24.80 37.67
C ALA A 351 -2.04 -24.00 37.69
N LEU A 352 -1.91 -23.09 36.73
CA LEU A 352 -1.05 -21.92 36.88
C LEU A 352 -1.90 -20.70 36.55
N ALA A 353 -2.54 -20.18 37.60
CA ALA A 353 -2.99 -18.81 37.64
C ALA A 353 -1.98 -18.02 38.48
N ALA A 354 -1.64 -16.85 37.93
CA ALA A 354 -1.06 -15.69 38.60
C ALA A 354 0.45 -15.70 38.87
N ILE A 355 1.23 -15.21 37.90
CA ILE A 355 2.22 -14.12 38.12
C ILE A 355 2.27 -13.22 36.87
N GLY A 356 2.03 -11.92 37.04
CA GLY A 356 2.71 -10.84 36.29
C GLY A 356 2.00 -10.24 35.07
N ASN A 357 1.44 -9.04 35.26
CA ASN A 357 0.99 -8.03 34.28
C ASN A 357 0.05 -8.51 33.16
N GLY A 358 -1.16 -7.95 33.13
CA GLY A 358 -2.26 -8.29 32.22
C GLY A 358 -2.04 -8.02 30.71
N LYS A 359 -0.91 -8.43 30.15
CA LYS A 359 -0.78 -8.68 28.72
C LYS A 359 -1.24 -10.12 28.46
N PRO A 360 -2.15 -10.34 27.50
CA PRO A 360 -2.58 -11.69 27.16
C PRO A 360 -1.34 -12.53 26.78
N VAL A 361 -1.21 -13.72 27.37
CA VAL A 361 -0.18 -14.68 26.99
C VAL A 361 -0.55 -15.21 25.61
N LEU A 362 0.10 -14.66 24.58
CA LEU A 362 -0.11 -15.06 23.20
C LEU A 362 0.47 -16.46 22.98
N SER A 363 -0.27 -17.30 22.26
CA SER A 363 0.25 -18.55 21.74
C SER A 363 1.39 -18.29 20.75
N SER A 364 2.27 -19.28 20.56
CA SER A 364 3.31 -19.21 19.54
C SER A 364 2.76 -18.91 18.15
N ARG A 365 1.57 -19.43 17.82
CA ARG A 365 0.86 -19.15 16.57
C ARG A 365 0.46 -17.68 16.43
N GLU A 366 -0.03 -17.06 17.50
CA GLU A 366 -0.41 -15.64 17.50
C GLU A 366 0.82 -14.74 17.41
N LEU A 367 1.91 -15.07 18.11
CA LEU A 367 3.18 -14.35 18.01
C LEU A 367 3.76 -14.41 16.58
N ILE A 368 3.77 -15.59 15.97
CA ILE A 368 4.21 -15.76 14.58
C ILE A 368 3.30 -14.98 13.62
N LYS A 369 1.98 -15.04 13.82
CA LYS A 369 1.02 -14.28 13.00
C LYS A 369 1.20 -12.76 13.14
N GLN A 370 1.52 -12.26 14.34
CA GLN A 370 1.82 -10.84 14.53
C GLN A 370 3.12 -10.42 13.83
N ASN A 371 4.18 -11.23 13.95
CA ASN A 371 5.47 -10.94 13.35
C ASN A 371 5.45 -11.04 11.81
N PHE A 372 4.67 -11.98 11.26
CA PHE A 372 4.54 -12.25 9.83
C PHE A 372 3.10 -12.05 9.34
N HIS A 373 2.47 -10.95 9.76
CA HIS A 373 1.06 -10.68 9.46
C HIS A 373 0.79 -10.58 7.94
N ASN A 374 1.74 -10.09 7.17
CA ASN A 374 1.68 -10.02 5.70
C ASN A 374 1.80 -11.40 5.00
N LEU A 375 2.12 -12.47 5.73
CA LEU A 375 2.20 -13.84 5.21
C LEU A 375 0.92 -14.65 5.47
N ALA A 376 -0.13 -14.01 5.98
CA ALA A 376 -1.35 -14.72 6.30
C ALA A 376 -1.97 -15.34 5.02
N PRO A 377 -2.55 -16.57 5.11
CA PRO A 377 -3.13 -17.23 3.95
C PRO A 377 -4.17 -16.38 3.24
N LEU A 378 -4.14 -16.40 1.90
CA LEU A 378 -5.12 -15.71 1.06
C LEU A 378 -6.50 -16.34 1.30
N GLN A 379 -7.47 -15.58 1.79
CA GLN A 379 -8.82 -16.13 1.93
C GLN A 379 -9.46 -16.29 0.55
N THR A 380 -10.00 -17.47 0.27
CA THR A 380 -10.66 -17.77 -0.99
C THR A 380 -12.01 -18.45 -0.74
N PHE A 381 -12.94 -18.32 -1.68
CA PHE A 381 -14.17 -19.10 -1.69
C PHE A 381 -14.43 -19.65 -3.10
N PRO A 382 -15.02 -20.85 -3.22
CA PRO A 382 -15.24 -21.48 -4.52
C PRO A 382 -16.41 -20.82 -5.26
N ASP A 383 -16.18 -20.41 -6.50
CA ASP A 383 -17.20 -19.93 -7.44
C ASP A 383 -17.12 -20.76 -8.72
N ARG A 384 -17.98 -21.78 -8.80
CA ARG A 384 -17.99 -22.70 -9.95
C ARG A 384 -18.73 -22.15 -11.15
N SER A 385 -19.47 -21.05 -10.98
CA SER A 385 -20.20 -20.36 -12.05
C SER A 385 -19.34 -19.34 -12.79
N SER A 386 -18.26 -18.85 -12.17
CA SER A 386 -17.42 -17.84 -12.80
C SER A 386 -16.63 -18.39 -13.98
N GLU A 387 -16.53 -17.59 -15.02
CA GLU A 387 -15.63 -17.83 -16.14
C GLU A 387 -14.18 -17.95 -15.64
N ARG A 388 -13.36 -18.68 -16.41
CA ARG A 388 -11.94 -18.80 -16.13
C ARG A 388 -11.31 -17.41 -16.08
N THR A 389 -10.53 -17.15 -15.04
CA THR A 389 -9.96 -15.84 -14.78
C THR A 389 -8.45 -15.92 -14.51
N ILE A 390 -7.69 -15.00 -15.10
CA ILE A 390 -6.30 -14.71 -14.73
C ILE A 390 -6.31 -13.59 -13.69
N THR A 391 -5.89 -13.91 -12.47
CA THR A 391 -5.80 -12.91 -11.38
C THR A 391 -4.35 -12.49 -11.19
N VAL A 392 -4.04 -11.21 -11.29
CA VAL A 392 -2.76 -10.65 -10.79
C VAL A 392 -2.97 -10.20 -9.35
N LEU A 393 -2.26 -10.84 -8.41
CA LEU A 393 -2.25 -10.50 -6.99
C LEU A 393 -1.00 -9.68 -6.66
N THR A 394 -1.21 -8.44 -6.22
CA THR A 394 -0.13 -7.52 -5.84
C THR A 394 -0.49 -6.75 -4.57
N ASP A 395 0.44 -5.96 -4.04
CA ASP A 395 0.22 -5.25 -2.77
C ASP A 395 -0.65 -4.00 -2.98
N SER A 396 -0.22 -3.14 -3.91
CA SER A 396 -0.87 -1.87 -4.22
C SER A 396 -0.60 -1.50 -5.68
N VAL A 397 -1.55 -0.79 -6.29
CA VAL A 397 -1.38 -0.19 -7.60
C VAL A 397 -1.57 1.32 -7.48
N ASP A 398 -0.46 2.05 -7.39
CA ASP A 398 -0.49 3.53 -7.38
C ASP A 398 -0.46 4.09 -8.82
N ARG A 399 -1.14 5.22 -9.03
CA ARG A 399 -1.13 6.01 -10.28
C ARG A 399 0.29 6.44 -10.69
N ASN A 400 1.25 6.46 -9.77
CA ASN A 400 2.64 6.81 -10.04
C ASN A 400 3.54 5.60 -10.35
N SER A 401 3.04 4.37 -10.18
CA SER A 401 3.80 3.11 -10.32
C SER A 401 3.65 2.42 -11.68
N LEU A 402 3.03 3.11 -12.66
CA LEU A 402 2.50 2.59 -13.92
C LEU A 402 3.51 1.80 -14.79
N PHE A 403 4.81 2.03 -14.66
CA PHE A 403 5.86 1.38 -15.48
C PHE A 403 6.98 0.78 -14.63
N SER A 404 6.70 0.60 -13.33
CA SER A 404 7.53 -0.18 -12.42
C SER A 404 7.16 -1.66 -12.49
N GLY A 405 7.65 -2.49 -11.56
CA GLY A 405 7.33 -3.92 -11.57
C GLY A 405 5.83 -4.23 -11.56
N VAL A 406 5.00 -3.41 -10.91
CA VAL A 406 3.55 -3.60 -10.91
C VAL A 406 2.96 -3.46 -12.32
N GLY A 407 3.38 -2.45 -13.08
CA GLY A 407 2.92 -2.27 -14.46
C GLY A 407 3.28 -3.46 -15.36
N THR A 408 4.50 -3.95 -15.23
CA THR A 408 4.95 -5.17 -15.93
C THR A 408 4.12 -6.40 -15.56
N ALA A 409 3.73 -6.54 -14.28
CA ALA A 409 2.88 -7.65 -13.85
C ALA A 409 1.47 -7.57 -14.45
N LEU A 410 0.90 -6.37 -14.53
CA LEU A 410 -0.41 -6.14 -15.16
C LEU A 410 -0.38 -6.46 -16.65
N VAL A 411 0.65 -5.98 -17.37
CA VAL A 411 0.86 -6.31 -18.79
C VAL A 411 0.98 -7.82 -18.97
N ALA A 412 1.74 -8.49 -18.11
CA ALA A 412 1.90 -9.94 -18.20
C ALA A 412 0.59 -10.70 -17.94
N GLY A 413 -0.19 -10.29 -16.95
CA GLY A 413 -1.50 -10.86 -16.70
C GLY A 413 -2.48 -10.66 -17.86
N ILE A 414 -2.53 -9.46 -18.44
CA ILE A 414 -3.40 -9.16 -19.58
C ILE A 414 -3.01 -9.96 -20.83
N LEU A 415 -1.72 -9.98 -21.18
CA LEU A 415 -1.27 -10.73 -22.35
C LEU A 415 -1.49 -12.24 -22.17
N LEU A 416 -1.34 -12.77 -20.95
CA LEU A 416 -1.68 -14.15 -20.65
C LEU A 416 -3.19 -14.41 -20.74
N ALA A 417 -4.02 -13.50 -20.20
CA ALA A 417 -5.48 -13.60 -20.27
C ALA A 417 -5.98 -13.58 -21.73
N LYS A 418 -5.44 -12.66 -22.54
CA LYS A 418 -5.68 -12.56 -23.99
C LYS A 418 -5.33 -13.85 -24.70
N LYS A 419 -4.16 -14.42 -24.39
CA LYS A 419 -3.64 -15.64 -25.03
C LYS A 419 -4.42 -16.90 -24.68
N ILE A 420 -4.98 -16.96 -23.47
CA ILE A 420 -5.86 -18.06 -23.03
C ILE A 420 -7.31 -17.83 -23.50
N GLY A 421 -7.69 -16.58 -23.78
CA GLY A 421 -9.06 -16.20 -24.16
C GLY A 421 -9.99 -16.18 -22.95
N CYS A 422 -9.60 -15.52 -21.87
CA CYS A 422 -10.32 -15.56 -20.59
C CYS A 422 -10.31 -14.19 -19.87
N ARG A 423 -11.05 -14.07 -18.76
CA ARG A 423 -11.16 -12.81 -18.00
C ARG A 423 -9.85 -12.45 -17.32
N PHE A 424 -9.66 -11.16 -17.10
CA PHE A 424 -8.58 -10.62 -16.28
C PHE A 424 -9.13 -10.11 -14.95
N ARG A 425 -8.34 -10.23 -13.88
CA ARG A 425 -8.63 -9.64 -12.59
C ARG A 425 -7.38 -9.04 -11.96
N LEU A 426 -7.48 -7.83 -11.44
CA LEU A 426 -6.48 -7.23 -10.57
C LEU A 426 -6.94 -7.34 -9.11
N ALA A 427 -6.15 -8.03 -8.30
CA ALA A 427 -6.33 -8.15 -6.86
C ALA A 427 -5.21 -7.42 -6.10
N THR A 428 -5.57 -6.59 -5.12
CA THR A 428 -4.64 -5.82 -4.28
C THR A 428 -4.86 -6.12 -2.80
N THR A 429 -3.83 -5.95 -1.96
CA THR A 429 -3.90 -6.32 -0.52
C THR A 429 -3.73 -5.17 0.47
N ILE A 430 -3.11 -4.06 0.06
CA ILE A 430 -2.83 -2.90 0.90
C ILE A 430 -3.78 -1.74 0.59
N THR A 431 -3.97 -1.40 -0.69
CA THR A 431 -4.85 -0.32 -1.13
C THR A 431 -5.83 -0.83 -2.20
N PRO A 432 -7.07 -0.32 -2.25
CA PRO A 432 -7.98 -0.63 -3.35
C PRO A 432 -7.35 -0.33 -4.73
N PRO A 433 -7.61 -1.16 -5.75
CA PRO A 433 -7.09 -0.95 -7.08
C PRO A 433 -7.83 0.19 -7.79
N ASP A 434 -7.11 1.02 -8.56
CA ASP A 434 -7.70 2.05 -9.43
C ASP A 434 -7.83 1.51 -10.87
N PRO A 435 -9.05 1.35 -11.42
CA PRO A 435 -9.25 0.84 -12.78
C PRO A 435 -8.59 1.69 -13.89
N SER A 436 -8.44 3.00 -13.68
CA SER A 436 -7.84 3.94 -14.64
C SER A 436 -6.38 3.64 -14.93
N VAL A 437 -5.68 3.02 -13.98
CA VAL A 437 -4.28 2.59 -14.11
C VAL A 437 -4.14 1.57 -15.23
N LEU A 438 -5.03 0.59 -15.28
CA LEU A 438 -5.00 -0.44 -16.33
C LEU A 438 -5.18 0.20 -17.71
N GLY A 439 -6.19 1.07 -17.87
CA GLY A 439 -6.43 1.78 -19.13
C GLY A 439 -5.23 2.61 -19.58
N THR A 440 -4.57 3.30 -18.65
CA THR A 440 -3.36 4.10 -18.93
C THR A 440 -2.19 3.24 -19.39
N ILE A 441 -1.94 2.10 -18.74
CA ILE A 441 -0.87 1.16 -19.10
C ILE A 441 -1.12 0.57 -20.49
N LEU A 442 -2.35 0.11 -20.75
CA LEU A 442 -2.73 -0.49 -22.03
C LEU A 442 -2.59 0.54 -23.16
N GLN A 443 -3.06 1.77 -22.95
CA GLN A 443 -2.94 2.84 -23.94
C GLN A 443 -1.47 3.21 -24.22
N ALA A 444 -0.65 3.37 -23.18
CA ALA A 444 0.75 3.75 -23.33
C ALA A 444 1.57 2.69 -24.09
N HIS A 445 1.22 1.42 -23.92
CA HIS A 445 1.87 0.29 -24.59
C HIS A 445 1.16 -0.18 -25.85
N LYS A 446 0.05 0.46 -26.24
CA LYS A 446 -0.77 0.09 -27.41
C LYS A 446 -1.23 -1.38 -27.37
N ILE A 447 -1.54 -1.88 -26.18
CA ILE A 447 -2.05 -3.24 -25.98
C ILE A 447 -3.58 -3.19 -26.05
N THR A 448 -4.16 -4.05 -26.88
CA THR A 448 -5.61 -4.26 -26.95
C THR A 448 -6.02 -5.48 -26.13
N PHE A 449 -7.11 -5.35 -25.36
CA PHE A 449 -7.72 -6.42 -24.59
C PHE A 449 -9.24 -6.28 -24.64
N ASP A 450 -9.90 -7.27 -25.26
CA ASP A 450 -11.36 -7.28 -25.48
C ASP A 450 -12.11 -8.11 -24.42
N GLY A 451 -11.39 -8.69 -23.45
CA GLY A 451 -11.97 -9.49 -22.36
C GLY A 451 -12.46 -8.64 -21.18
N GLY A 452 -13.33 -9.22 -20.34
CA GLY A 452 -13.76 -8.58 -19.09
C GLY A 452 -12.60 -8.44 -18.09
N ALA A 453 -12.56 -7.30 -17.39
CA ALA A 453 -11.58 -7.00 -16.35
C ALA A 453 -12.28 -6.70 -15.01
N ASP A 454 -11.88 -7.39 -13.95
CA ASP A 454 -12.38 -7.19 -12.59
C ASP A 454 -11.31 -6.57 -11.68
N PHE A 455 -11.75 -5.80 -10.69
CA PHE A 455 -10.87 -5.12 -9.74
C PHE A 455 -11.31 -5.45 -8.31
N VAL A 456 -10.42 -6.05 -7.52
CA VAL A 456 -10.74 -6.57 -6.19
C VAL A 456 -9.72 -6.10 -5.16
N PHE A 457 -10.23 -5.67 -4.01
CA PHE A 457 -9.42 -5.35 -2.83
C PHE A 457 -9.59 -6.42 -1.75
N ILE A 458 -8.47 -7.02 -1.33
CA ILE A 458 -8.39 -8.14 -0.38
C ILE A 458 -7.56 -7.69 0.83
N PRO A 459 -8.17 -7.03 1.82
CA PRO A 459 -7.44 -6.50 2.97
C PRO A 459 -6.75 -7.63 3.76
N LEU A 460 -5.56 -7.32 4.32
CA LEU A 460 -4.75 -8.26 5.09
C LEU A 460 -5.44 -8.78 6.37
N ASP A 461 -6.49 -8.10 6.84
CA ASP A 461 -7.33 -8.53 7.95
C ASP A 461 -8.24 -9.73 7.62
N GLN A 462 -8.22 -10.18 6.35
CA GLN A 462 -8.95 -11.33 5.83
C GLN A 462 -10.48 -11.14 5.83
N SER A 463 -10.97 -9.91 5.91
CA SER A 463 -12.41 -9.60 5.94
C SER A 463 -13.13 -9.85 4.61
N LYS A 464 -12.40 -9.83 3.47
CA LYS A 464 -12.98 -10.08 2.14
C LYS A 464 -12.24 -11.23 1.45
N PRO A 465 -12.89 -12.39 1.22
CA PRO A 465 -12.27 -13.50 0.51
C PRO A 465 -12.32 -13.30 -1.02
N LEU A 466 -11.37 -13.91 -1.74
CA LEU A 466 -11.31 -13.90 -3.20
C LEU A 466 -12.16 -15.03 -3.80
N SER A 467 -13.08 -14.69 -4.70
CA SER A 467 -13.80 -15.68 -5.51
C SER A 467 -12.84 -16.42 -6.43
N MET A 468 -12.85 -17.75 -6.42
CA MET A 468 -12.02 -18.57 -7.32
C MET A 468 -12.79 -19.75 -7.91
N SER A 469 -12.71 -19.88 -9.24
CA SER A 469 -13.11 -21.10 -9.96
C SER A 469 -12.05 -22.19 -9.83
N ASP A 470 -12.36 -23.42 -10.24
CA ASP A 470 -11.39 -24.53 -10.29
C ASP A 470 -10.31 -24.34 -11.37
N ASN A 471 -10.57 -23.45 -12.36
CA ASN A 471 -9.69 -23.23 -13.53
C ASN A 471 -8.87 -21.93 -13.49
N ASP A 472 -9.04 -21.10 -12.47
CA ASP A 472 -8.36 -19.79 -12.38
C ASP A 472 -6.86 -19.96 -12.16
N ILE A 473 -6.08 -19.04 -12.70
CA ILE A 473 -4.64 -18.97 -12.48
C ILE A 473 -4.34 -17.66 -11.76
N ILE A 474 -3.49 -17.71 -10.74
CA ILE A 474 -3.05 -16.55 -9.99
C ILE A 474 -1.59 -16.22 -10.31
N LEU A 475 -1.34 -14.96 -10.65
CA LEU A 475 -0.01 -14.41 -10.90
C LEU A 475 0.34 -13.58 -9.67
N THR A 476 1.35 -14.00 -8.92
CA THR A 476 1.82 -13.30 -7.73
C THR A 476 3.04 -12.45 -8.08
N THR A 477 3.20 -11.29 -7.42
CA THR A 477 4.27 -10.33 -7.75
C THR A 477 5.41 -10.28 -6.74
N SER A 478 5.26 -10.94 -5.59
CA SER A 478 6.24 -10.96 -4.50
C SER A 478 6.27 -12.31 -3.79
N TRP A 479 7.32 -12.57 -3.02
CA TRP A 479 7.47 -13.83 -2.31
C TRP A 479 6.41 -13.97 -1.21
N TRP A 480 5.96 -12.86 -0.61
CA TRP A 480 4.89 -12.87 0.40
C TRP A 480 3.50 -13.05 -0.22
N THR A 481 3.20 -12.46 -1.38
CA THR A 481 1.94 -12.75 -2.10
C THR A 481 1.91 -14.20 -2.59
N THR A 482 3.06 -14.74 -3.01
CA THR A 482 3.23 -16.16 -3.36
C THR A 482 3.02 -17.06 -2.15
N TYR A 483 3.62 -16.72 -1.00
CA TYR A 483 3.44 -17.44 0.25
C TYR A 483 1.96 -17.47 0.67
N SER A 484 1.31 -16.30 0.64
CA SER A 484 -0.10 -16.15 0.98
C SER A 484 -1.00 -16.98 0.06
N ALA A 485 -0.77 -16.95 -1.25
CA ALA A 485 -1.52 -17.73 -2.23
C ALA A 485 -1.38 -19.25 -2.01
N LEU A 486 -0.16 -19.75 -1.73
CA LEU A 486 0.08 -21.17 -1.43
C LEU A 486 -0.68 -21.68 -0.20
N GLY A 487 -1.10 -20.79 0.70
CA GLY A 487 -1.93 -21.14 1.85
C GLY A 487 -3.32 -21.67 1.48
N SER A 488 -3.83 -21.33 0.28
CA SER A 488 -5.21 -21.61 -0.12
C SER A 488 -5.39 -22.03 -1.58
N VAL A 489 -4.38 -21.83 -2.43
CA VAL A 489 -4.39 -22.13 -3.87
C VAL A 489 -3.35 -23.20 -4.16
N LYS A 490 -3.73 -24.20 -4.97
CA LYS A 490 -2.80 -25.25 -5.42
C LYS A 490 -1.65 -24.64 -6.22
N SER A 491 -0.43 -25.13 -6.02
CA SER A 491 0.79 -24.57 -6.60
C SER A 491 0.84 -24.64 -8.13
N ASP A 492 0.22 -25.66 -8.73
CA ASP A 492 0.07 -25.80 -10.18
C ASP A 492 -0.77 -24.70 -10.82
N ARG A 493 -1.52 -23.93 -10.03
CA ARG A 493 -2.33 -22.77 -10.46
C ARG A 493 -1.66 -21.43 -10.19
N ILE A 494 -0.47 -21.41 -9.60
CA ILE A 494 0.29 -20.20 -9.27
C ILE A 494 1.40 -19.98 -10.32
N ILE A 495 1.48 -18.77 -10.85
CA ILE A 495 2.67 -18.27 -11.55
C ILE A 495 3.29 -17.19 -10.68
N TYR A 496 4.57 -17.32 -10.36
CA TYR A 496 5.29 -16.28 -9.66
C TYR A 496 6.00 -15.37 -10.69
N ILE A 497 5.57 -14.11 -10.82
CA ILE A 497 6.29 -13.09 -11.58
C ILE A 497 7.44 -12.57 -10.72
N LEU A 498 8.66 -12.96 -11.06
CA LEU A 498 9.85 -12.65 -10.29
C LEU A 498 10.65 -11.55 -11.00
N GLN A 499 10.73 -10.37 -10.40
CA GLN A 499 11.40 -9.22 -11.01
C GLN A 499 12.73 -8.86 -10.36
N GLU A 500 13.01 -9.43 -9.19
CA GLU A 500 14.24 -9.21 -8.43
C GLU A 500 14.61 -10.43 -7.61
N ASP A 501 15.85 -10.48 -7.12
CA ASP A 501 16.21 -11.38 -6.04
C ASP A 501 15.75 -10.78 -4.70
N GLU A 502 14.53 -11.11 -4.32
CA GLU A 502 13.89 -10.55 -3.13
C GLU A 502 14.58 -10.96 -1.81
N ARG A 503 15.49 -11.94 -1.83
CA ARG A 503 16.37 -12.25 -0.69
C ARG A 503 17.25 -11.06 -0.34
N MET A 504 17.59 -10.23 -1.33
CA MET A 504 18.45 -9.05 -1.18
C MET A 504 17.73 -7.86 -0.54
N PHE A 505 16.42 -7.94 -0.31
CA PHE A 505 15.68 -6.88 0.40
C PHE A 505 15.91 -6.91 1.90
N TYR A 506 16.48 -8.02 2.40
CA TYR A 506 16.60 -8.29 3.82
C TYR A 506 18.05 -8.58 4.20
N PRO A 507 18.48 -8.16 5.40
CA PRO A 507 19.66 -8.73 6.05
C PRO A 507 19.52 -10.26 6.23
N HIS A 508 20.59 -10.92 6.67
CA HIS A 508 20.55 -12.34 7.03
C HIS A 508 19.65 -12.58 8.26
N ASN A 509 18.35 -12.79 8.03
CA ASN A 509 17.31 -12.96 9.04
C ASN A 509 16.24 -14.00 8.63
N ASP A 510 15.26 -14.25 9.49
CA ASP A 510 14.19 -15.23 9.27
C ASP A 510 13.37 -14.94 8.00
N THR A 511 13.11 -13.66 7.71
CA THR A 511 12.37 -13.22 6.52
C THR A 511 13.10 -13.61 5.23
N ARG A 512 14.43 -13.45 5.19
CA ARG A 512 15.26 -13.88 4.07
C ARG A 512 15.21 -15.40 3.87
N ILE A 513 15.19 -16.18 4.97
CA ILE A 513 15.09 -17.65 4.90
C ILE A 513 13.74 -18.03 4.29
N LYS A 514 12.62 -17.46 4.77
CA LYS A 514 11.28 -17.71 4.19
C LYS A 514 11.18 -17.33 2.71
N CYS A 515 11.78 -16.21 2.32
CA CYS A 515 11.90 -15.83 0.91
C CYS A 515 12.63 -16.90 0.10
N SER A 516 13.75 -17.41 0.63
CA SER A 516 14.56 -18.48 -0.01
C SER A 516 13.79 -19.80 -0.13
N GLU A 517 12.97 -20.15 0.87
CA GLU A 517 12.10 -21.33 0.82
C GLU A 517 11.09 -21.26 -0.32
N ILE A 518 10.42 -20.10 -0.48
CA ILE A 518 9.47 -19.87 -1.57
C ILE A 518 10.16 -19.92 -2.93
N LEU A 519 11.31 -19.25 -3.04
CA LEU A 519 12.08 -19.23 -4.27
C LEU A 519 12.58 -20.62 -4.68
N SER A 520 12.87 -21.52 -3.73
CA SER A 520 13.37 -22.88 -4.00
C SER A 520 12.28 -23.93 -4.26
N ARG A 521 10.99 -23.58 -4.20
CA ARG A 521 9.90 -24.52 -4.42
C ARG A 521 9.86 -25.06 -5.86
N PRO A 522 9.94 -26.39 -6.11
CA PRO A 522 10.02 -26.93 -7.48
C PRO A 522 8.67 -26.91 -8.22
N ASP A 523 7.57 -26.81 -7.49
CA ASP A 523 6.20 -26.97 -7.97
C ASP A 523 5.56 -25.69 -8.53
N ILE A 524 6.24 -24.55 -8.43
CA ILE A 524 5.74 -23.25 -8.91
C ILE A 524 6.43 -22.86 -10.22
N SER A 525 5.62 -22.48 -11.21
CA SER A 525 6.10 -21.88 -12.45
C SER A 525 6.49 -20.42 -12.22
N ILE A 526 7.61 -19.99 -12.80
CA ILE A 526 8.15 -18.65 -12.61
C ILE A 526 8.21 -17.92 -13.96
N LEU A 527 7.81 -16.66 -13.97
CA LEU A 527 8.04 -15.73 -15.08
C LEU A 527 9.07 -14.68 -14.62
N ILE A 528 10.29 -14.76 -15.13
CA ILE A 528 11.44 -13.98 -14.66
C ILE A 528 11.71 -12.79 -15.56
N ASN A 529 11.87 -11.63 -14.92
CA ASN A 529 12.35 -10.39 -15.50
C ASN A 529 13.68 -10.02 -14.83
N THR A 530 14.85 -10.05 -15.46
CA THR A 530 15.22 -10.25 -16.88
C THR A 530 16.05 -11.52 -17.09
N ASN A 531 16.63 -11.73 -18.27
CA ASN A 531 17.64 -12.78 -18.47
C ASN A 531 18.85 -12.64 -17.52
N LEU A 532 19.24 -11.42 -17.14
CA LEU A 532 20.28 -11.22 -16.12
C LEU A 532 19.89 -11.83 -14.78
N LEU A 533 18.64 -11.63 -14.37
CA LEU A 533 18.11 -12.20 -13.13
C LEU A 533 18.00 -13.73 -13.23
N TYR A 534 17.57 -14.26 -14.38
CA TYR A 534 17.56 -15.70 -14.61
C TYR A 534 18.96 -16.31 -14.51
N MET A 535 19.97 -15.70 -15.14
CA MET A 535 21.35 -16.17 -15.08
C MET A 535 21.93 -16.05 -13.66
N HIS A 536 21.54 -15.03 -12.89
CA HIS A 536 21.87 -14.93 -11.47
C HIS A 536 21.32 -16.13 -10.67
N PHE A 537 20.07 -16.52 -10.89
CA PHE A 537 19.52 -17.70 -10.22
C PHE A 537 20.05 -19.03 -10.78
N LYS A 538 20.50 -19.07 -12.03
CA LYS A 538 21.02 -20.29 -12.65
C LYS A 538 22.47 -20.57 -12.26
N SER A 539 23.30 -19.53 -12.23
CA SER A 539 24.77 -19.67 -12.11
C SER A 539 25.44 -18.54 -11.33
N GLY A 540 24.68 -17.73 -10.61
CA GLY A 540 25.21 -16.68 -9.74
C GLY A 540 25.76 -17.23 -8.43
N ASN A 541 25.96 -16.34 -7.45
CA ASN A 541 26.57 -16.67 -6.16
C ASN A 541 25.69 -17.56 -5.28
N GLU A 542 24.37 -17.43 -5.39
CA GLU A 542 23.38 -18.23 -4.65
C GLU A 542 22.35 -18.80 -5.63
N PRO A 543 22.75 -19.81 -6.44
CA PRO A 543 21.88 -20.39 -7.45
C PRO A 543 20.70 -21.14 -6.82
N ILE A 544 19.63 -21.30 -7.60
CA ILE A 544 18.43 -22.03 -7.23
C ILE A 544 18.30 -23.26 -8.12
N ASP A 545 18.21 -24.41 -7.49
CA ASP A 545 18.00 -25.68 -8.17
C ASP A 545 16.70 -25.67 -8.98
N ASN A 546 16.73 -26.41 -10.09
CA ASN A 546 15.58 -26.62 -10.96
C ASN A 546 14.98 -25.35 -11.62
N MET A 547 15.69 -24.21 -11.60
CA MET A 547 15.20 -22.96 -12.19
C MET A 547 14.93 -23.11 -13.70
N SER A 548 15.81 -23.81 -14.43
CA SER A 548 15.69 -24.00 -15.89
C SER A 548 14.47 -24.82 -16.32
N GLN A 549 13.90 -25.66 -15.44
CA GLN A 549 12.76 -26.53 -15.73
C GLN A 549 11.40 -25.85 -15.46
N ARG A 550 11.40 -24.61 -14.95
CA ARG A 550 10.17 -23.95 -14.49
C ARG A 550 10.10 -22.44 -14.71
N ALA A 551 11.21 -21.82 -15.11
CA ALA A 551 11.27 -20.40 -15.41
C ALA A 551 11.10 -20.13 -16.90
N ALA A 552 10.17 -19.25 -17.24
CA ALA A 552 10.16 -18.55 -18.51
C ALA A 552 10.78 -17.16 -18.30
N VAL A 553 11.53 -16.66 -19.27
CA VAL A 553 12.32 -15.43 -19.15
C VAL A 553 11.85 -14.43 -20.19
N PHE A 554 11.73 -13.17 -19.79
CA PHE A 554 11.41 -12.07 -20.69
C PHE A 554 12.24 -10.83 -20.38
N GLU A 555 12.31 -9.92 -21.34
CA GLU A 555 12.90 -8.60 -21.16
C GLU A 555 11.80 -7.53 -21.07
N PRO A 556 11.99 -6.43 -20.33
CA PRO A 556 11.00 -5.37 -20.24
C PRO A 556 10.88 -4.63 -21.57
N SER A 557 9.69 -4.09 -21.82
CA SER A 557 9.43 -3.26 -22.99
C SER A 557 9.00 -1.86 -22.57
N PHE A 558 9.39 -0.87 -23.36
CA PHE A 558 9.26 0.54 -23.02
C PHE A 558 8.38 1.25 -24.04
N PRO A 559 7.61 2.27 -23.64
CA PRO A 559 6.86 3.07 -24.60
C PRO A 559 7.83 3.85 -25.53
N ALA A 560 7.32 4.26 -26.69
CA ALA A 560 8.10 5.13 -27.58
C ALA A 560 8.20 6.54 -26.98
N PHE A 561 9.40 6.93 -26.55
CA PHE A 561 9.67 8.30 -26.12
C PHE A 561 9.78 9.23 -27.33
N PRO A 562 9.36 10.50 -27.21
CA PRO A 562 9.72 11.53 -28.17
C PRO A 562 11.25 11.57 -28.28
N ARG A 563 11.78 11.18 -29.44
CA ARG A 563 13.24 11.24 -29.65
C ARG A 563 13.68 12.70 -29.56
N PRO A 564 14.89 12.97 -29.05
CA PRO A 564 15.43 14.32 -29.08
C PRO A 564 15.41 14.77 -30.54
N LYS A 565 14.56 15.76 -30.89
CA LYS A 565 14.76 16.49 -32.14
C LYS A 565 16.16 17.11 -32.05
N LYS A 566 16.79 17.47 -33.17
CA LYS A 566 17.98 18.34 -33.21
C LYS A 566 17.64 19.69 -32.53
N LEU A 567 17.52 19.71 -31.21
CA LEU A 567 17.26 20.88 -30.40
C LEU A 567 18.63 21.27 -29.87
N ILE A 568 19.31 22.09 -30.65
CA ILE A 568 20.45 22.87 -30.18
C ILE A 568 19.84 23.94 -29.25
N GLY A 569 19.55 23.56 -28.01
CA GLY A 569 19.21 24.51 -26.97
C GLY A 569 20.48 25.23 -26.52
N THR A 570 20.47 26.56 -26.53
CA THR A 570 21.54 27.43 -26.00
C THR A 570 21.51 27.57 -24.46
N GLY A 571 20.83 26.65 -23.78
CA GLY A 571 20.63 26.65 -22.32
C GLY A 571 21.41 25.56 -21.59
N LYS A 572 21.22 25.48 -20.27
CA LYS A 572 21.78 24.43 -19.41
C LYS A 572 21.29 23.05 -19.81
N LYS A 573 22.12 22.04 -19.56
CA LYS A 573 21.81 20.61 -19.70
C LYS A 573 21.07 20.09 -18.48
N ASN A 574 20.24 19.08 -18.65
CA ASN A 574 19.49 18.44 -17.57
C ASN A 574 20.21 17.19 -17.07
N PHE A 575 20.56 17.21 -15.78
CA PHE A 575 21.07 16.06 -15.05
C PHE A 575 19.93 15.40 -14.26
N PHE A 576 19.80 14.07 -14.41
CA PHE A 576 18.83 13.22 -13.73
C PHE A 576 19.50 12.40 -12.63
N PHE A 577 18.90 12.32 -11.45
CA PHE A 577 19.29 11.37 -10.41
C PHE A 577 18.08 10.56 -9.92
N TYR A 578 18.17 9.23 -9.99
CA TYR A 578 17.13 8.35 -9.44
C TYR A 578 17.29 8.27 -7.91
N ALA A 579 16.45 9.02 -7.20
CA ALA A 579 16.61 9.31 -5.79
C ALA A 579 15.50 8.63 -4.96
N ARG A 580 15.80 7.45 -4.38
CA ARG A 580 14.87 6.72 -3.51
C ARG A 580 15.53 6.34 -2.17
N PRO A 581 15.46 7.19 -1.13
CA PRO A 581 16.16 6.96 0.13
C PRO A 581 15.68 5.70 0.86
N ASN A 582 14.39 5.36 0.75
CA ASN A 582 13.78 4.21 1.41
C ASN A 582 13.95 2.88 0.66
N HIS A 583 14.76 2.85 -0.41
CA HIS A 583 14.99 1.66 -1.23
C HIS A 583 16.50 1.39 -1.31
N ALA A 584 17.02 0.61 -0.36
CA ALA A 584 18.47 0.41 -0.16
C ALA A 584 19.22 0.06 -1.44
N ARG A 585 18.64 -0.82 -2.29
CA ARG A 585 19.19 -1.23 -3.58
C ARG A 585 19.42 -0.08 -4.57
N ASN A 586 18.75 1.06 -4.43
CA ASN A 586 18.92 2.21 -5.32
C ASN A 586 20.13 3.09 -4.96
N LEU A 587 20.87 2.74 -3.90
CA LEU A 587 22.13 3.39 -3.52
C LEU A 587 22.03 4.93 -3.45
N TYR A 588 20.91 5.45 -2.93
CA TYR A 588 20.64 6.90 -2.84
C TYR A 588 21.81 7.67 -2.19
N TRP A 589 22.28 7.21 -1.04
CA TRP A 589 23.36 7.84 -0.29
C TRP A 589 24.68 7.84 -1.06
N ARG A 590 25.02 6.73 -1.74
CA ARG A 590 26.21 6.65 -2.60
C ARG A 590 26.10 7.64 -3.77
N GLY A 591 24.92 7.73 -4.39
CA GLY A 591 24.67 8.67 -5.46
C GLY A 591 24.85 10.12 -5.00
N LEU A 592 24.38 10.47 -3.79
CA LEU A 592 24.59 11.80 -3.22
C LEU A 592 26.07 12.14 -2.99
N GLU A 593 26.86 11.22 -2.43
CA GLU A 593 28.31 11.42 -2.23
C GLU A 593 29.00 11.74 -3.56
N VAL A 594 28.67 10.96 -4.60
CA VAL A 594 29.23 11.11 -5.94
C VAL A 594 28.79 12.45 -6.55
N ILE A 595 27.53 12.85 -6.41
CA ILE A 595 27.05 14.14 -6.91
C ILE A 595 27.76 15.31 -6.21
N ASP A 596 27.92 15.26 -4.88
CA ASP A 596 28.62 16.29 -4.12
C ASP A 596 30.07 16.46 -4.62
N ILE A 597 30.81 15.36 -4.77
CA ILE A 597 32.18 15.38 -5.25
C ILE A 597 32.24 15.86 -6.72
N ALA A 598 31.36 15.37 -7.59
CA ALA A 598 31.31 15.76 -9.00
C ALA A 598 31.04 17.27 -9.18
N MET A 599 30.19 17.86 -8.33
CA MET A 599 29.93 19.30 -8.33
C MET A 599 31.14 20.11 -7.87
N ARG A 600 31.85 19.66 -6.82
CA ARG A 600 33.08 20.32 -6.35
C ARG A 600 34.21 20.26 -7.38
N GLN A 601 34.27 19.20 -8.17
CA GLN A 601 35.23 19.03 -9.27
C GLN A 601 34.81 19.74 -10.56
N GLY A 602 33.63 20.38 -10.59
CA GLY A 602 33.14 21.09 -11.78
C GLY A 602 32.59 20.19 -12.89
N ILE A 603 32.44 18.88 -12.66
CA ILE A 603 31.85 17.94 -13.63
C ILE A 603 30.36 18.27 -13.83
N LEU A 604 29.66 18.61 -12.73
CA LEU A 604 28.27 19.06 -12.74
C LEU A 604 28.17 20.54 -12.36
N ALA A 605 28.91 21.40 -13.07
CA ALA A 605 28.98 22.83 -12.76
C ALA A 605 27.61 23.53 -12.85
N LYS A 606 27.30 24.38 -11.87
CA LYS A 606 26.00 25.09 -11.74
C LYS A 606 25.61 25.92 -12.97
N ASN A 607 26.58 26.46 -13.69
CA ASN A 607 26.36 27.26 -14.91
C ASN A 607 26.03 26.40 -16.13
N GLU A 608 26.33 25.09 -16.10
CA GLU A 608 26.12 24.17 -17.22
C GLU A 608 24.95 23.22 -17.00
N TRP A 609 24.65 22.85 -15.75
CA TRP A 609 23.67 21.81 -15.43
C TRP A 609 22.48 22.31 -14.57
N GLU A 610 21.28 21.86 -14.92
CA GLU A 610 20.11 21.82 -14.05
C GLU A 610 20.02 20.42 -13.41
N VAL A 611 19.96 20.36 -12.08
CA VAL A 611 19.94 19.09 -11.33
C VAL A 611 18.51 18.72 -10.96
N ASN A 612 18.10 17.52 -11.34
CA ASN A 612 16.75 17.00 -11.16
C ASN A 612 16.80 15.65 -10.42
N PHE A 613 16.09 15.55 -9.29
CA PHE A 613 15.98 14.34 -8.49
C PHE A 613 14.60 13.71 -8.72
N PHE A 614 14.57 12.41 -9.00
CA PHE A 614 13.36 11.67 -9.34
C PHE A 614 13.11 10.55 -8.33
N GLY A 615 11.97 10.58 -7.66
CA GLY A 615 11.58 9.55 -6.71
C GLY A 615 10.50 10.01 -5.72
N HIS A 616 10.44 9.34 -4.57
CA HIS A 616 9.43 9.54 -3.52
C HIS A 616 10.14 9.70 -2.17
N ASP A 617 9.46 10.32 -1.20
CA ASP A 617 9.99 10.58 0.15
C ASP A 617 11.29 11.40 0.15
N LEU A 618 11.36 12.40 -0.74
CA LEU A 618 12.54 13.26 -0.92
C LEU A 618 12.39 14.57 -0.16
N GLU A 619 13.37 14.86 0.67
CA GLU A 619 13.52 16.15 1.34
C GLU A 619 14.29 17.14 0.46
N SER A 620 14.04 18.44 0.64
CA SER A 620 14.82 19.47 -0.02
C SER A 620 16.23 19.51 0.57
N ILE A 621 17.25 19.40 -0.29
CA ILE A 621 18.65 19.45 0.11
C ILE A 621 19.40 20.54 -0.66
N GLN A 622 20.46 21.05 -0.06
CA GLN A 622 21.39 21.96 -0.72
C GLN A 622 22.67 21.21 -1.10
N LEU A 623 22.99 21.20 -2.39
CA LEU A 623 24.22 20.68 -2.95
C LEU A 623 25.31 21.78 -3.00
N PRO A 624 26.59 21.43 -3.27
CA PRO A 624 27.67 22.40 -3.40
C PRO A 624 27.35 23.59 -4.31
N ASN A 625 27.98 24.74 -4.04
CA ASN A 625 27.75 26.01 -4.75
C ASN A 625 26.31 26.54 -4.66
N GLY A 626 25.59 26.12 -3.61
CA GLY A 626 24.22 26.54 -3.31
C GLY A 626 23.21 26.08 -4.37
N VAL A 627 23.44 24.92 -4.99
CA VAL A 627 22.48 24.34 -5.94
C VAL A 627 21.39 23.61 -5.15
N ILE A 628 20.13 23.90 -5.46
CA ILE A 628 18.98 23.18 -4.91
C ILE A 628 18.38 22.35 -6.05
N PRO A 629 18.41 21.00 -5.97
CA PRO A 629 17.81 20.13 -6.97
C PRO A 629 16.32 20.38 -7.15
N ARG A 630 15.82 20.27 -8.38
CA ARG A 630 14.38 20.15 -8.63
C ARG A 630 13.94 18.74 -8.27
N ILE A 631 12.98 18.61 -7.37
CA ILE A 631 12.43 17.32 -6.94
C ILE A 631 11.20 17.02 -7.76
N TRP A 632 11.17 15.83 -8.36
CA TRP A 632 10.08 15.32 -9.16
C TRP A 632 9.53 14.06 -8.50
N SER A 633 8.34 14.20 -7.91
CA SER A 633 7.56 13.13 -7.27
C SER A 633 6.12 13.13 -7.82
N HIS A 634 5.41 12.01 -7.68
CA HIS A 634 3.98 11.86 -8.00
C HIS A 634 3.56 12.36 -9.40
N MET A 635 4.28 11.93 -10.43
CA MET A 635 4.00 12.33 -11.81
C MET A 635 3.14 11.31 -12.53
N SER A 636 2.18 11.81 -13.33
CA SER A 636 1.58 10.98 -14.37
C SER A 636 2.64 10.52 -15.37
N TRP A 637 2.38 9.39 -16.01
CA TRP A 637 3.32 8.86 -17.00
C TRP A 637 3.59 9.83 -18.16
N THR A 638 2.56 10.51 -18.67
CA THR A 638 2.73 11.46 -19.78
C THR A 638 3.66 12.61 -19.39
N GLN A 639 3.66 13.03 -18.12
CA GLN A 639 4.61 14.01 -17.60
C GLN A 639 6.02 13.42 -17.48
N TYR A 640 6.15 12.22 -16.89
CA TYR A 640 7.43 11.52 -16.77
C TYR A 640 8.09 11.32 -18.14
N ALA A 641 7.36 10.79 -19.13
CA ALA A 641 7.88 10.56 -20.48
C ALA A 641 8.35 11.86 -21.16
N LYS A 642 7.63 12.96 -20.98
CA LYS A 642 8.03 14.28 -21.50
C LYS A 642 9.29 14.83 -20.81
N LEU A 643 9.45 14.59 -19.51
CA LEU A 643 10.59 15.05 -18.73
C LEU A 643 11.84 14.21 -19.01
N VAL A 644 11.72 12.89 -19.02
CA VAL A 644 12.81 11.96 -19.34
C VAL A 644 13.36 12.20 -20.74
N ALA A 645 12.50 12.58 -21.70
CA ALA A 645 12.92 12.98 -23.05
C ALA A 645 13.75 14.28 -23.11
N GLN A 646 13.79 15.07 -22.03
CA GLN A 646 14.58 16.30 -21.93
C GLN A 646 15.89 16.11 -21.17
N MET A 647 16.13 14.93 -20.60
CA MET A 647 17.35 14.65 -19.84
C MET A 647 18.55 14.46 -20.77
N ASP A 648 19.72 14.92 -20.33
CA ASP A 648 20.96 14.82 -21.10
C ASP A 648 21.91 13.78 -20.52
N LEU A 649 22.05 13.78 -19.18
CA LEU A 649 22.85 12.84 -18.41
C LEU A 649 22.04 12.34 -17.21
N GLY A 650 22.12 11.05 -16.90
CA GLY A 650 21.51 10.48 -15.71
C GLY A 650 22.46 9.66 -14.86
N LEU A 651 22.25 9.67 -13.55
CA LEU A 651 22.80 8.73 -12.59
C LEU A 651 21.65 7.89 -12.03
N SER A 652 21.67 6.58 -12.29
CA SER A 652 20.66 5.66 -11.76
C SER A 652 21.32 4.36 -11.33
N LEU A 653 21.43 4.19 -10.02
CA LEU A 653 22.09 3.04 -9.40
C LEU A 653 21.09 1.95 -9.02
N MET A 654 21.56 0.71 -9.11
CA MET A 654 20.82 -0.49 -8.78
C MET A 654 21.78 -1.60 -8.33
N ASP A 655 21.83 -1.87 -7.04
CA ASP A 655 22.67 -2.89 -6.41
C ASP A 655 22.00 -4.27 -6.41
N THR A 656 21.52 -4.68 -7.58
CA THR A 656 20.96 -6.01 -7.84
C THR A 656 21.36 -6.46 -9.26
N PRO A 657 21.21 -7.76 -9.59
CA PRO A 657 21.44 -8.25 -10.96
C PRO A 657 20.55 -7.59 -12.01
N HIS A 658 19.38 -7.08 -11.61
CA HIS A 658 18.44 -6.45 -12.53
C HIS A 658 18.98 -5.09 -13.04
N PRO A 659 18.77 -4.74 -14.32
CA PRO A 659 19.26 -3.49 -14.90
C PRO A 659 18.51 -2.25 -14.40
N SER A 660 17.35 -2.42 -13.74
CA SER A 660 16.41 -1.36 -13.38
C SER A 660 15.73 -0.72 -14.60
N TYR A 661 14.57 -0.10 -14.39
CA TYR A 661 13.81 0.57 -15.45
C TYR A 661 14.36 1.97 -15.79
N PRO A 662 14.69 2.86 -14.83
CA PRO A 662 15.14 4.22 -15.15
C PRO A 662 16.39 4.32 -16.05
N PRO A 663 17.42 3.45 -15.93
CA PRO A 663 18.53 3.47 -16.87
C PRO A 663 18.09 3.20 -18.31
N LEU A 664 17.13 2.31 -18.49
CA LEU A 664 16.60 1.94 -19.80
C LEU A 664 15.68 3.03 -20.34
N ASP A 665 14.85 3.66 -19.51
CA ASP A 665 14.04 4.83 -19.88
C ASP A 665 14.91 5.98 -20.42
N LEU A 666 15.97 6.33 -19.69
CA LEU A 666 16.90 7.40 -20.05
C LEU A 666 17.64 7.09 -21.36
N ALA A 667 18.15 5.86 -21.50
CA ALA A 667 18.85 5.46 -22.72
C ALA A 667 17.89 5.43 -23.94
N ALA A 668 16.66 4.94 -23.73
CA ALA A 668 15.59 4.88 -24.73
C ALA A 668 15.08 6.27 -25.14
N SER A 669 15.19 7.27 -24.26
CA SER A 669 14.91 8.69 -24.55
C SER A 669 16.10 9.42 -25.17
N GLY A 670 17.27 8.78 -25.20
CA GLY A 670 18.50 9.29 -25.81
C GLY A 670 19.41 10.07 -24.87
N ALA A 671 19.18 10.04 -23.55
CA ALA A 671 20.14 10.52 -22.56
C ALA A 671 21.32 9.54 -22.41
N VAL A 672 22.47 10.05 -21.99
CA VAL A 672 23.57 9.22 -21.51
C VAL A 672 23.28 8.86 -20.05
N VAL A 673 23.51 7.61 -19.63
CA VAL A 673 23.24 7.19 -18.27
C VAL A 673 24.41 6.43 -17.66
N VAL A 674 24.77 6.82 -16.44
CA VAL A 674 25.73 6.13 -15.60
C VAL A 674 24.96 5.24 -14.63
N THR A 675 25.30 3.95 -14.63
CA THR A 675 24.78 2.94 -13.72
C THR A 675 25.91 2.04 -13.24
N ASN A 676 25.62 1.10 -12.34
CA ASN A 676 26.65 0.27 -11.70
C ASN A 676 26.61 -1.19 -12.14
N LYS A 677 27.77 -1.84 -11.99
CA LYS A 677 27.93 -3.29 -12.01
C LYS A 677 27.40 -3.89 -10.71
N HIS A 678 26.88 -5.11 -10.80
CA HIS A 678 26.52 -5.94 -9.65
C HIS A 678 26.47 -7.42 -10.06
N GLY A 679 27.33 -8.25 -9.47
CA GLY A 679 27.39 -9.67 -9.79
C GLY A 679 27.54 -9.91 -11.29
N ILE A 680 26.56 -10.59 -11.90
CA ILE A 680 26.56 -10.90 -13.34
C ILE A 680 26.28 -9.70 -14.24
N LYS A 681 25.69 -8.62 -13.70
CA LYS A 681 25.48 -7.36 -14.41
C LYS A 681 26.82 -6.63 -14.51
N THR A 682 27.56 -6.90 -15.60
CA THR A 682 28.90 -6.34 -15.84
C THR A 682 28.93 -5.34 -16.98
N ASP A 683 28.04 -5.47 -17.97
CA ASP A 683 27.90 -4.56 -19.10
C ASP A 683 26.46 -4.54 -19.64
N LEU A 684 25.96 -3.33 -19.94
CA LEU A 684 24.66 -3.09 -20.56
C LEU A 684 24.78 -2.39 -21.93
N SER A 685 26.00 -2.20 -22.46
CA SER A 685 26.24 -1.54 -23.74
C SER A 685 25.59 -2.25 -24.94
N HIS A 686 25.33 -3.54 -24.80
CA HIS A 686 24.60 -4.35 -25.77
C HIS A 686 23.12 -3.94 -25.91
N LEU A 687 22.52 -3.34 -24.87
CA LEU A 687 21.18 -2.74 -24.93
C LEU A 687 21.24 -1.34 -25.54
N SER A 688 22.16 -0.50 -25.06
CA SER A 688 22.41 0.82 -25.65
C SER A 688 23.81 1.30 -25.31
N LYS A 689 24.50 1.84 -26.31
CA LYS A 689 25.82 2.49 -26.13
C LYS A 689 25.77 3.78 -25.29
N ASN A 690 24.57 4.29 -24.99
CA ASN A 690 24.38 5.40 -24.07
C ASN A 690 24.46 4.99 -22.59
N ILE A 691 24.52 3.69 -22.28
CA ILE A 691 24.62 3.19 -20.91
C ILE A 691 26.09 2.96 -20.55
N LEU A 692 26.56 3.67 -19.54
CA LEU A 692 27.87 3.50 -18.92
C LEU A 692 27.71 2.64 -17.65
N THR A 693 28.22 1.41 -17.68
CA THR A 693 28.15 0.48 -16.54
C THR A 693 29.50 0.44 -15.83
N VAL A 694 29.60 1.08 -14.66
CA VAL A 694 30.86 1.25 -13.91
C VAL A 694 30.83 0.52 -12.57
N GLN A 695 31.96 0.42 -11.87
CA GLN A 695 31.93 -0.12 -10.50
C GLN A 695 31.19 0.85 -9.55
N PRO A 696 30.53 0.35 -8.49
CA PRO A 696 29.75 1.18 -7.57
C PRO A 696 30.59 1.97 -6.55
N ASP A 697 31.93 1.87 -6.58
CA ASP A 697 32.81 2.72 -5.79
C ASP A 697 32.81 4.18 -6.29
N ILE A 698 33.19 5.10 -5.40
CA ILE A 698 33.13 6.55 -5.66
C ILE A 698 33.97 6.92 -6.89
N ASP A 699 35.22 6.47 -6.97
CA ASP A 699 36.16 6.87 -8.02
C ASP A 699 35.65 6.47 -9.40
N SER A 700 35.16 5.23 -9.52
CA SER A 700 34.59 4.72 -10.76
C SER A 700 33.30 5.45 -11.17
N LEU A 701 32.44 5.79 -10.20
CA LEU A 701 31.22 6.55 -10.46
C LEU A 701 31.53 8.00 -10.89
N ILE A 702 32.51 8.65 -10.27
CA ILE A 702 32.98 9.98 -10.66
C ILE A 702 33.56 9.97 -12.07
N GLN A 703 34.40 8.98 -12.38
CA GLN A 703 34.96 8.82 -13.73
C GLN A 703 33.86 8.53 -14.76
N GLY A 704 32.86 7.73 -14.39
CA GLY A 704 31.67 7.48 -15.20
C GLY A 704 30.85 8.74 -15.46
N LEU A 705 30.64 9.60 -14.45
CA LEU A 705 29.95 10.88 -14.62
C LEU A 705 30.74 11.86 -15.49
N LYS A 706 32.07 11.87 -15.38
CA LYS A 706 32.93 12.68 -16.25
C LYS A 706 32.78 12.26 -17.72
N GLU A 707 32.94 10.96 -18.00
CA GLU A 707 32.74 10.41 -19.34
C GLU A 707 31.30 10.63 -19.85
N GLY A 708 30.32 10.46 -18.96
CA GLY A 708 28.91 10.69 -19.26
C GLY A 708 28.61 12.14 -19.63
N SER A 709 29.20 13.09 -18.90
CA SER A 709 29.12 14.53 -19.18
C SER A 709 29.71 14.86 -20.54
N ASP A 710 30.90 14.35 -20.85
CA ASP A 710 31.55 14.57 -22.15
C ASP A 710 30.70 14.02 -23.31
N ARG A 711 30.13 12.82 -23.15
CA ARG A 711 29.23 12.22 -24.15
C ARG A 711 27.90 12.96 -24.28
N ALA A 712 27.37 13.49 -23.18
CA ALA A 712 26.12 14.25 -23.18
C ALA A 712 26.24 15.55 -24.01
N MET A 713 27.46 16.09 -24.17
CA MET A 713 27.74 17.23 -25.05
C MET A 713 27.69 16.87 -26.54
N ASN A 714 27.92 15.60 -26.90
CA ASN A 714 27.83 15.14 -28.29
C ASN A 714 26.42 14.63 -28.63
N LEU A 715 25.54 15.57 -29.03
CA LEU A 715 24.15 15.28 -29.39
C LEU A 715 24.02 14.24 -30.51
N MET A 716 24.92 14.27 -31.50
CA MET A 716 24.83 13.37 -32.66
C MET A 716 25.12 11.92 -32.27
N ASP A 717 26.13 11.70 -31.42
CA ASP A 717 26.49 10.36 -30.97
C ASP A 717 25.40 9.75 -30.09
N ARG A 718 24.90 10.48 -29.08
CA ARG A 718 23.82 9.96 -28.21
C ARG A 718 22.53 9.71 -28.98
N TYR A 719 22.21 10.54 -29.98
CA TYR A 719 21.06 10.33 -30.85
C TYR A 719 21.24 9.08 -31.73
N THR A 720 22.42 8.90 -32.31
CA THR A 720 22.76 7.71 -33.12
C THR A 720 22.71 6.43 -32.28
N ASN A 721 23.19 6.48 -31.03
CA ASN A 721 23.11 5.37 -30.10
C ASN A 721 21.67 5.02 -29.73
N CYS A 722 20.80 6.02 -29.51
CA CYS A 722 19.37 5.83 -29.26
C CYS A 722 18.66 5.19 -30.46
N LEU A 723 18.97 5.63 -31.69
CA LEU A 723 18.38 5.02 -32.90
C LEU A 723 18.75 3.56 -33.10
N ASN A 724 19.93 3.16 -32.63
CA ASN A 724 20.49 1.81 -32.78
C ASN A 724 20.41 0.99 -31.48
N ASP A 725 19.62 1.42 -30.50
CA ASP A 725 19.42 0.67 -29.28
C ASP A 725 18.67 -0.66 -29.56
N ARG A 726 18.82 -1.61 -28.64
CA ARG A 726 18.13 -2.91 -28.66
C ARG A 726 17.11 -3.02 -27.53
N ILE A 727 16.65 -1.88 -27.01
CA ILE A 727 15.65 -1.87 -25.95
C ILE A 727 14.30 -2.14 -26.64
N SER A 728 13.48 -3.05 -26.12
CA SER A 728 12.19 -3.37 -26.76
C SER A 728 11.19 -2.21 -26.63
N ARG A 729 10.32 -2.07 -27.62
CA ARG A 729 9.17 -1.15 -27.60
C ARG A 729 7.81 -1.84 -27.79
N ASP A 730 7.82 -3.16 -27.88
CA ASP A 730 6.64 -3.99 -28.06
C ASP A 730 6.60 -5.10 -26.99
N TRP A 731 5.54 -5.12 -26.18
CA TRP A 731 5.37 -6.12 -25.14
C TRP A 731 4.97 -7.49 -25.67
N GLU A 732 4.22 -7.57 -26.78
CA GLU A 732 3.86 -8.85 -27.36
C GLU A 732 5.10 -9.56 -27.91
N LEU A 733 6.04 -8.82 -28.52
CA LEU A 733 7.33 -9.36 -28.95
C LEU A 733 8.23 -9.77 -27.78
N SER A 734 8.25 -8.98 -26.70
CA SER A 734 9.16 -9.23 -25.58
C SER A 734 8.66 -10.36 -24.66
N LEU A 735 7.35 -10.41 -24.41
CA LEU A 735 6.72 -11.30 -23.44
C LEU A 735 6.07 -12.53 -24.07
N GLY A 736 5.58 -12.42 -25.32
CA GLY A 736 4.86 -13.50 -26.01
C GLY A 736 5.59 -14.84 -25.99
N PRO A 737 6.87 -14.91 -26.43
CA PRO A 737 7.65 -16.16 -26.39
C PRO A 737 7.83 -16.73 -24.98
N ALA A 738 7.93 -15.87 -23.97
CA ALA A 738 8.02 -16.30 -22.58
C ALA A 738 6.71 -16.92 -22.10
N LEU A 739 5.56 -16.33 -22.46
CA LEU A 739 4.24 -16.90 -22.15
C LEU A 739 3.98 -18.21 -22.90
N ASP A 740 4.43 -18.34 -24.15
CA ASP A 740 4.41 -19.60 -24.91
C ASP A 740 5.18 -20.71 -24.19
N SER A 741 6.43 -20.41 -23.80
CA SER A 741 7.28 -21.33 -23.05
C SER A 741 6.65 -21.71 -21.72
N LEU A 742 6.12 -20.73 -20.98
CA LEU A 742 5.46 -20.92 -19.70
C LEU A 742 4.26 -21.87 -19.80
N LEU A 743 3.37 -21.64 -20.79
CA LEU A 743 2.19 -22.48 -21.01
C LEU A 743 2.58 -23.91 -21.44
N SER A 744 3.59 -24.05 -22.32
CA SER A 744 4.10 -25.35 -22.76
C SER A 744 4.72 -26.17 -21.61
N MET A 745 5.45 -25.51 -20.71
CA MET A 745 5.98 -26.18 -19.50
C MET A 745 4.86 -26.64 -18.57
N ARG A 746 3.79 -25.86 -18.45
CA ARG A 746 2.66 -26.18 -17.57
C ARG A 746 1.76 -27.27 -18.13
N SER A 747 1.62 -27.41 -19.44
CA SER A 747 0.85 -28.50 -20.04
C SER A 747 1.53 -29.87 -19.98
N LYS A 748 2.85 -29.90 -19.70
CA LYS A 748 3.64 -31.15 -19.59
C LYS A 748 3.73 -31.69 -18.16
N ARG A 749 3.31 -30.89 -17.18
CA ARG A 749 3.20 -31.25 -15.76
C ARG A 749 1.79 -31.73 -15.49
#